data_AF-A0A323U5I0-F1
#
_entry.id   AF-A0A323U5I0-F1
#
_cell.length_a   1.000
_cell.length_b   1.000
_cell.length_c   1.000
_cell.angle_alpha   90.00
_cell.angle_beta   90.00
_cell.angle_gamma   90.00
#
_symmetry.space_group_name_H-M   'P 1'
#
loop_
_entity.id
_entity.type
_entity.pdbx_description
1 polymer ?
#
loop_
_entity_poly.entity_id
_entity_poly.type
_entity_poly.pdbx_seq_one_letter_code
_entity_poly.pdbx_strand_id
1 'polypeptide(L)'
;MEGEARRYLKQHFNLDGPISPGRFESELAKRIGSPARRKPVLQAWKRYLSGGGLEAVRRFYGELLAHPRERLEGLVYALHLPYLEFYLQRLPALLPERGRVLEIGAFTGFLVNLLAQKRPELEWHALEGVEEAVAVGKARTQGIEWHQGWYGEALEGIPPVDAALMLSVLPEGYLGDLPARLETEEFYRHFEIPQRFMPLAGLLRPGGLLIYGHGPFLGKNFEAVGEALIRLGFSDVRRVGEGEYVLVLGRMPEELRLEPPVKAQEAEAPRVEDKATASVEEVWALLEQGDYAAVLAQVPPDAEGRLAYLRGRALMALSRFEEAEGTLEQAACEEAEDLRVLCWVEMGEYQRALPRLEALSSRGGRYRLALGRVYLGLGRLSDALRQLYESGLAEARLPIKAALERLEERAFRFGREGDWSEVSRRVEFVEDLSPELLTRGLLFLGLQAALQQGLWARAERYARRLYDQGEAAGALGLALTQLRVRGPEGLEDVLLIELKAVEPYLTDAVARAEDAMALLALGLLRYREERFPEALQHLERAAREGRGESAGLAYHYLALTKRALGYPMLEVLGDHKRAHALRAYPLPVLYQMAQEALAAGEPVLAREFLGRVRDAGLEAVQDQLEGVLALVEELEGPWEAFRLLTSALAHTPHPALEQLALAYRLSRSFRQSEEAEKVRGEYLAALYARGRLEEARQLLEDELRHRPGALEVMFDLAEHFERSGAYKKAAEVWRKALEVAYYAEKDLELAREILRNLLFLNPTDPELALYLEELKATSAALAQLDGSTDTLEGLTPQGLLHEGLPKFHGEYLIVVGGHTQLRSRMVPFLEAQGLRLDWFDADANSSGREAIRRIQNRVERAHGLMIISSYVGHDVSEPVRLEAEHRGVPVYITPGRARGITGFLRAVADFAPQIFKRALKSSSGD
;
A
#
# COMPACT_ATOMS: atom_id res chain seq x y z
N MET A 1 -7.85 -15.81 -1.48
CA MET A 1 -8.26 -15.62 -2.89
C MET A 1 -8.74 -14.19 -3.05
N GLU A 2 -8.27 -13.49 -4.08
CA GLU A 2 -8.68 -12.11 -4.38
C GLU A 2 -10.12 -12.10 -4.91
N GLY A 3 -11.00 -11.28 -4.29
CA GLY A 3 -12.41 -11.17 -4.64
C GLY A 3 -12.63 -10.67 -6.07
N GLU A 4 -13.73 -11.11 -6.69
CA GLU A 4 -14.06 -10.79 -8.10
C GLU A 4 -14.16 -9.28 -8.36
N ALA A 5 -14.74 -8.53 -7.41
CA ALA A 5 -14.81 -7.08 -7.49
C ALA A 5 -13.42 -6.40 -7.45
N ARG A 6 -12.51 -6.87 -6.59
CA ARG A 6 -11.12 -6.37 -6.52
C ARG A 6 -10.37 -6.62 -7.82
N ARG A 7 -10.53 -7.81 -8.39
CA ARG A 7 -9.92 -8.15 -9.68
C ARG A 7 -10.41 -7.22 -10.79
N TYR A 8 -11.70 -6.96 -10.85
CA TYR A 8 -12.28 -6.03 -11.83
C TYR A 8 -11.76 -4.59 -11.62
N LEU A 9 -11.74 -4.10 -10.38
CA LEU A 9 -11.22 -2.76 -10.06
C LEU A 9 -9.74 -2.61 -10.46
N LYS A 10 -8.93 -3.62 -10.18
CA LYS A 10 -7.52 -3.64 -10.56
C LYS A 10 -7.34 -3.64 -12.07
N GLN A 11 -8.06 -4.51 -12.79
CA GLN A 11 -7.94 -4.65 -14.24
C GLN A 11 -8.46 -3.44 -15.02
N HIS A 12 -9.56 -2.82 -14.57
CA HIS A 12 -10.22 -1.77 -15.34
C HIS A 12 -9.96 -0.36 -14.83
N PHE A 13 -9.61 -0.19 -13.56
CA PHE A 13 -9.42 1.12 -12.94
C PHE A 13 -8.07 1.30 -12.24
N ASN A 14 -7.22 0.28 -12.19
CA ASN A 14 -5.92 0.29 -11.50
C ASN A 14 -6.08 0.69 -10.01
N LEU A 15 -7.00 0.03 -9.31
CA LEU A 15 -7.27 0.20 -7.87
C LEU A 15 -7.13 -1.14 -7.16
N ASP A 16 -6.23 -1.21 -6.18
CA ASP A 16 -5.91 -2.45 -5.46
C ASP A 16 -6.84 -2.75 -4.26
N GLY A 17 -7.68 -1.80 -3.85
CA GLY A 17 -8.52 -1.97 -2.66
C GLY A 17 -9.48 -0.82 -2.36
N PRO A 18 -10.18 -0.89 -1.22
CA PRO A 18 -11.18 0.10 -0.86
C PRO A 18 -10.53 1.45 -0.53
N ILE A 19 -11.23 2.54 -0.86
CA ILE A 19 -10.80 3.91 -0.55
C ILE A 19 -11.67 4.44 0.58
N SER A 20 -11.06 5.04 1.60
CA SER A 20 -11.81 5.80 2.61
C SER A 20 -12.22 7.18 2.06
N PRO A 21 -13.36 7.75 2.43
CA PRO A 21 -13.82 9.07 1.98
C PRO A 21 -12.78 10.19 2.18
N GLY A 22 -12.07 10.18 3.32
CA GLY A 22 -11.00 11.14 3.63
C GLY A 22 -9.75 11.03 2.73
N ARG A 23 -9.62 9.95 1.95
CA ARG A 23 -8.55 9.76 0.96
C ARG A 23 -8.97 10.10 -0.47
N PHE A 24 -10.25 10.39 -0.71
CA PHE A 24 -10.78 10.69 -2.05
C PHE A 24 -9.99 11.83 -2.73
N GLU A 25 -9.72 12.93 -2.03
CA GLU A 25 -8.95 14.06 -2.56
C GLU A 25 -7.51 13.67 -2.91
N SER A 26 -6.86 12.84 -2.07
CA SER A 26 -5.50 12.36 -2.33
C SER A 26 -5.41 11.39 -3.51
N GLU A 27 -6.41 10.51 -3.68
CA GLU A 27 -6.46 9.56 -4.80
C GLU A 27 -6.84 10.26 -6.10
N LEU A 28 -7.70 11.28 -6.04
CA LEU A 28 -7.95 12.18 -7.16
C LEU A 28 -6.68 12.96 -7.55
N ALA A 29 -5.86 13.38 -6.58
CA ALA A 29 -4.57 14.04 -6.82
C ALA A 29 -3.58 13.17 -7.59
N LYS A 30 -3.51 11.88 -7.27
CA LYS A 30 -2.67 10.90 -7.97
C LYS A 30 -3.12 10.65 -9.41
N ARG A 31 -4.44 10.62 -9.66
CA ARG A 31 -5.02 10.35 -10.98
C ARG A 31 -5.03 11.56 -11.90
N ILE A 32 -5.24 12.74 -11.34
CA ILE A 32 -5.29 14.01 -12.09
C ILE A 32 -4.28 14.95 -11.46
N GLY A 33 -3.07 15.07 -12.03
CA GLY A 33 -1.99 15.89 -11.47
C GLY A 33 -2.26 17.41 -11.43
N SER A 34 -3.13 17.93 -12.31
CA SER A 34 -3.39 19.37 -12.45
C SER A 34 -4.42 19.90 -11.44
N PRO A 35 -4.08 20.88 -10.59
CA PRO A 35 -5.03 21.51 -9.66
C PRO A 35 -6.26 22.12 -10.34
N ALA A 36 -6.10 22.69 -11.53
CA ALA A 36 -7.20 23.30 -12.28
C ALA A 36 -8.26 22.28 -12.72
N ARG A 37 -7.82 21.05 -13.08
CA ARG A 37 -8.71 19.95 -13.47
C ARG A 37 -9.36 19.25 -12.26
N ARG A 38 -8.69 19.23 -11.10
CA ARG A 38 -9.24 18.64 -9.87
C ARG A 38 -10.27 19.51 -9.17
N LYS A 39 -10.12 20.84 -9.24
CA LYS A 39 -10.92 21.80 -8.49
C LYS A 39 -12.44 21.65 -8.74
N PRO A 40 -12.95 21.47 -9.97
CA PRO A 40 -14.38 21.25 -10.22
C PRO A 40 -14.91 19.98 -9.54
N VAL A 41 -14.19 18.86 -9.69
CA VAL A 41 -14.54 17.57 -9.07
C VAL A 41 -14.54 17.67 -7.54
N LEU A 42 -13.55 18.33 -6.94
CA LEU A 42 -13.48 18.53 -5.48
C LEU A 42 -14.58 19.46 -4.96
N GLN A 43 -14.96 20.49 -5.73
CA GLN A 43 -16.08 21.36 -5.37
C GLN A 43 -17.41 20.61 -5.47
N ALA A 44 -17.59 19.79 -6.51
CA ALA A 44 -18.76 18.95 -6.66
C ALA A 44 -18.84 17.92 -5.54
N TRP A 45 -17.72 17.26 -5.19
CA TRP A 45 -17.60 16.34 -4.05
C TRP A 45 -17.94 17.00 -2.70
N LYS A 46 -17.40 18.19 -2.43
CA LYS A 46 -17.69 18.92 -1.19
C LYS A 46 -19.17 19.33 -1.08
N ARG A 47 -19.75 19.82 -2.17
CA ARG A 47 -21.19 20.16 -2.24
C ARG A 47 -22.08 18.94 -2.07
N TYR A 48 -21.64 17.85 -2.68
CA TYR A 48 -22.28 16.55 -2.59
C TYR A 48 -22.29 16.05 -1.12
N LEU A 49 -21.20 16.24 -0.36
CA LEU A 49 -21.14 15.92 1.07
C LEU A 49 -21.89 16.91 1.99
N SER A 50 -22.03 18.19 1.61
CA SER A 50 -22.52 19.25 2.51
C SER A 50 -24.04 19.44 2.56
N GLY A 51 -24.84 18.61 1.88
CA GLY A 51 -26.31 18.76 1.89
C GLY A 51 -27.08 18.00 0.81
N GLY A 52 -26.41 17.53 -0.24
CA GLY A 52 -27.00 16.56 -1.18
C GLY A 52 -28.15 17.04 -2.05
N GLY A 53 -28.95 16.07 -2.48
CA GLY A 53 -30.03 16.24 -3.47
C GLY A 53 -29.66 15.69 -4.86
N LEU A 54 -30.68 15.48 -5.71
CA LEU A 54 -30.53 14.93 -7.06
C LEU A 54 -29.56 15.76 -7.90
N GLU A 55 -29.62 17.09 -7.81
CA GLU A 55 -28.72 17.98 -8.55
C GLU A 55 -27.26 17.92 -8.07
N ALA A 56 -27.02 17.69 -6.77
CA ALA A 56 -25.67 17.51 -6.25
C ALA A 56 -25.06 16.18 -6.71
N VAL A 57 -25.86 15.12 -6.75
CA VAL A 57 -25.47 13.80 -7.30
C VAL A 57 -25.19 13.93 -8.80
N ARG A 58 -26.12 14.54 -9.56
CA ARG A 58 -25.96 14.80 -10.98
C ARG A 58 -24.67 15.56 -11.27
N ARG A 59 -24.42 16.64 -10.54
CA ARG A 59 -23.22 17.46 -10.73
C ARG A 59 -21.95 16.71 -10.35
N PHE A 60 -21.94 15.96 -9.26
CA PHE A 60 -20.77 15.18 -8.87
C PHE A 60 -20.43 14.11 -9.90
N TYR A 61 -21.43 13.36 -10.37
CA TYR A 61 -21.23 12.32 -11.37
C TYR A 61 -20.93 12.87 -12.76
N GLY A 62 -21.59 13.94 -13.19
CA GLY A 62 -21.27 14.61 -14.45
C GLY A 62 -19.82 15.12 -14.45
N GLU A 63 -19.40 15.82 -13.40
CA GLU A 63 -18.01 16.32 -13.28
C GLU A 63 -16.99 15.18 -13.21
N LEU A 64 -17.33 14.07 -12.54
CA LEU A 64 -16.45 12.91 -12.43
C LEU A 64 -16.32 12.15 -13.76
N LEU A 65 -17.42 11.98 -14.49
CA LEU A 65 -17.46 11.28 -15.79
C LEU A 65 -16.96 12.14 -16.96
N ALA A 66 -16.83 13.46 -16.76
CA ALA A 66 -16.16 14.37 -17.71
C ALA A 66 -14.65 14.07 -17.89
N HIS A 67 -14.10 13.12 -17.12
CA HIS A 67 -12.71 12.65 -17.18
C HIS A 67 -12.59 11.19 -17.68
N PRO A 68 -12.95 10.89 -18.93
CA PRO A 68 -13.03 9.51 -19.43
C PRO A 68 -11.66 8.82 -19.56
N ARG A 69 -10.56 9.57 -19.69
CA ARG A 69 -9.19 9.02 -19.77
C ARG A 69 -8.72 8.50 -18.41
N GLU A 70 -9.04 9.23 -17.34
CA GLU A 70 -8.59 8.92 -15.98
C GLU A 70 -9.52 7.93 -15.24
N ARG A 71 -10.67 7.62 -15.84
CA ARG A 71 -11.67 6.66 -15.35
C ARG A 71 -11.99 6.81 -13.87
N LEU A 72 -12.35 8.03 -13.50
CA LEU A 72 -12.59 8.39 -12.10
C LEU A 72 -13.76 7.64 -11.46
N GLU A 73 -14.64 7.02 -12.24
CA GLU A 73 -15.74 6.16 -11.76
C GLU A 73 -15.24 5.02 -10.87
N GLY A 74 -13.99 4.56 -11.09
CA GLY A 74 -13.34 3.58 -10.22
C GLY A 74 -13.23 4.05 -8.77
N LEU A 75 -13.08 5.35 -8.51
CA LEU A 75 -12.99 5.90 -7.15
C LEU A 75 -14.31 5.72 -6.39
N VAL A 76 -15.45 5.88 -7.07
CA VAL A 76 -16.78 5.64 -6.48
C VAL A 76 -16.95 4.17 -6.13
N TYR A 77 -16.57 3.28 -7.04
CA TYR A 77 -16.63 1.83 -6.78
C TYR A 77 -15.69 1.39 -5.65
N ALA A 78 -14.50 1.97 -5.56
CA ALA A 78 -13.57 1.67 -4.48
C ALA A 78 -14.06 2.17 -3.11
N LEU A 79 -14.80 3.29 -3.04
CA LEU A 79 -15.47 3.73 -1.82
C LEU A 79 -16.52 2.70 -1.34
N HIS A 80 -17.19 2.03 -2.27
CA HIS A 80 -18.28 1.08 -2.00
C HIS A 80 -17.84 -0.39 -2.05
N LEU A 81 -16.54 -0.67 -2.23
CA LEU A 81 -16.04 -2.00 -2.54
C LEU A 81 -16.48 -3.08 -1.54
N PRO A 82 -16.45 -2.88 -0.21
CA PRO A 82 -16.90 -3.91 0.73
C PRO A 82 -18.39 -4.27 0.55
N TYR A 83 -19.23 -3.29 0.23
CA TYR A 83 -20.65 -3.49 -0.05
C TYR A 83 -20.86 -4.21 -1.37
N LEU A 84 -20.10 -3.83 -2.41
CA LEU A 84 -20.13 -4.50 -3.71
C LEU A 84 -19.72 -5.99 -3.58
N GLU A 85 -18.69 -6.29 -2.78
CA GLU A 85 -18.29 -7.67 -2.47
C GLU A 85 -19.40 -8.45 -1.76
N PHE A 86 -20.04 -7.84 -0.76
CA PHE A 86 -21.18 -8.44 -0.05
C PHE A 86 -22.38 -8.69 -0.97
N TYR A 87 -22.74 -7.72 -1.82
CA TYR A 87 -23.84 -7.82 -2.77
C TYR A 87 -23.60 -8.93 -3.81
N LEU A 88 -22.41 -8.98 -4.40
CA LEU A 88 -22.03 -10.03 -5.36
C LEU A 88 -22.05 -11.42 -4.74
N GLN A 89 -21.76 -11.53 -3.45
CA GLN A 89 -21.79 -12.79 -2.73
C GLN A 89 -23.22 -13.25 -2.40
N ARG A 90 -24.10 -12.33 -1.96
CA ARG A 90 -25.42 -12.68 -1.41
C ARG A 90 -26.55 -12.64 -2.43
N LEU A 91 -26.58 -11.64 -3.31
CA LEU A 91 -27.72 -11.42 -4.21
C LEU A 91 -28.01 -12.57 -5.18
N PRO A 92 -27.02 -13.25 -5.80
CA PRO A 92 -27.31 -14.30 -6.78
C PRO A 92 -28.20 -15.41 -6.23
N ALA A 93 -28.11 -15.73 -4.93
CA ALA A 93 -28.94 -16.76 -4.29
C ALA A 93 -30.31 -16.25 -3.83
N LEU A 94 -30.51 -14.93 -3.75
CA LEU A 94 -31.75 -14.30 -3.28
C LEU A 94 -32.69 -13.92 -4.42
N LEU A 95 -32.14 -13.73 -5.62
CA LEU A 95 -32.89 -13.39 -6.83
C LEU A 95 -33.76 -14.54 -7.33
N PRO A 96 -34.91 -14.25 -7.98
CA PRO A 96 -35.82 -15.27 -8.51
C PRO A 96 -35.11 -16.17 -9.54
N GLU A 97 -35.67 -17.36 -9.79
CA GLU A 97 -35.10 -18.31 -10.76
C GLU A 97 -35.15 -17.78 -12.20
N ARG A 98 -36.22 -17.04 -12.55
CA ARG A 98 -36.44 -16.41 -13.86
C ARG A 98 -37.20 -15.10 -13.69
N GLY A 99 -37.11 -14.21 -14.67
CA GLY A 99 -37.86 -12.96 -14.70
C GLY A 99 -36.97 -11.74 -14.91
N ARG A 100 -37.55 -10.57 -14.70
CA ARG A 100 -36.89 -9.26 -14.85
C ARG A 100 -36.37 -8.74 -13.53
N VAL A 101 -35.14 -8.27 -13.53
CA VAL A 101 -34.49 -7.64 -12.38
C VAL A 101 -34.11 -6.21 -12.74
N LEU A 102 -34.51 -5.26 -11.92
CA LEU A 102 -34.14 -3.85 -12.06
C LEU A 102 -33.17 -3.41 -10.97
N GLU A 103 -31.98 -2.93 -11.33
CA GLU A 103 -31.11 -2.18 -10.43
C GLU A 103 -31.42 -0.68 -10.50
N ILE A 104 -31.82 -0.10 -9.37
CA ILE A 104 -32.15 1.31 -9.22
C ILE A 104 -30.91 2.06 -8.70
N GLY A 105 -30.42 3.03 -9.48
CA GLY A 105 -29.19 3.75 -9.19
C GLY A 105 -27.93 2.96 -9.54
N ALA A 106 -27.91 2.35 -10.72
CA ALA A 106 -26.84 1.44 -11.16
C ALA A 106 -25.50 2.14 -11.49
N PHE A 107 -25.44 3.47 -11.43
CA PHE A 107 -24.30 4.28 -11.85
C PHE A 107 -23.85 3.96 -13.29
N THR A 108 -22.57 3.60 -13.48
CA THR A 108 -22.02 3.17 -14.78
C THR A 108 -22.13 1.66 -15.02
N GLY A 109 -22.82 0.95 -14.13
CA GLY A 109 -23.26 -0.43 -14.37
C GLY A 109 -22.32 -1.54 -13.92
N PHE A 110 -21.36 -1.25 -13.04
CA PHE A 110 -20.40 -2.26 -12.59
C PHE A 110 -21.06 -3.45 -11.88
N LEU A 111 -21.92 -3.18 -10.90
CA LEU A 111 -22.55 -4.23 -10.08
C LEU A 111 -23.53 -5.06 -10.92
N VAL A 112 -24.49 -4.40 -11.58
CA VAL A 112 -25.46 -5.03 -12.48
C VAL A 112 -24.78 -5.90 -13.54
N ASN A 113 -23.64 -5.49 -14.09
CA ASN A 113 -22.92 -6.26 -15.10
C ASN A 113 -22.32 -7.56 -14.55
N LEU A 114 -21.72 -7.52 -13.35
CA LEU A 114 -21.20 -8.73 -12.71
C LEU A 114 -22.33 -9.65 -12.23
N LEU A 115 -23.45 -9.09 -11.77
CA LEU A 115 -24.62 -9.89 -11.41
C LEU A 115 -25.25 -10.55 -12.65
N ALA A 116 -25.32 -9.84 -13.77
CA ALA A 116 -25.80 -10.37 -15.04
C ALA A 116 -24.96 -11.54 -15.56
N GLN A 117 -23.64 -11.47 -15.37
CA GLN A 117 -22.74 -12.58 -15.69
C GLN A 117 -22.96 -13.81 -14.80
N LYS A 118 -23.35 -13.62 -13.53
CA LYS A 118 -23.63 -14.71 -12.58
C LYS A 118 -25.00 -15.35 -12.76
N ARG A 119 -26.00 -14.57 -13.22
CA ARG A 119 -27.37 -15.02 -13.45
C ARG A 119 -27.79 -14.62 -14.88
N PRO A 120 -27.19 -15.21 -15.93
CA PRO A 120 -27.48 -14.86 -17.32
C PRO A 120 -28.90 -15.23 -17.77
N GLU A 121 -29.61 -16.04 -17.00
CA GLU A 121 -31.00 -16.45 -17.26
C GLU A 121 -32.05 -15.39 -16.87
N LEU A 122 -31.64 -14.30 -16.23
CA LEU A 122 -32.50 -13.17 -15.86
C LEU A 122 -32.42 -12.06 -16.90
N GLU A 123 -33.53 -11.34 -17.08
CA GLU A 123 -33.56 -10.12 -17.89
C GLU A 123 -33.15 -8.93 -17.01
N TRP A 124 -32.01 -8.31 -17.32
CA TRP A 124 -31.42 -7.26 -16.50
C TRP A 124 -31.75 -5.88 -17.01
N HIS A 125 -32.27 -5.04 -16.12
CA HIS A 125 -32.54 -3.63 -16.37
C HIS A 125 -31.78 -2.77 -15.36
N ALA A 126 -31.38 -1.57 -15.79
CA ALA A 126 -30.70 -0.58 -14.97
C ALA A 126 -31.41 0.77 -15.10
N LEU A 127 -31.76 1.39 -13.97
CA LEU A 127 -32.33 2.75 -13.91
C LEU A 127 -31.30 3.71 -13.33
N GLU A 128 -30.99 4.79 -14.03
CA GLU A 128 -30.06 5.81 -13.58
C GLU A 128 -30.50 7.22 -14.03
N GLY A 129 -30.40 8.21 -13.14
CA GLY A 129 -30.86 9.57 -13.37
C GLY A 129 -29.83 10.47 -14.04
N VAL A 130 -28.54 10.11 -13.97
CA VAL A 130 -27.45 10.87 -14.59
C VAL A 130 -27.21 10.39 -16.02
N GLU A 131 -27.48 11.27 -16.99
CA GLU A 131 -27.37 10.98 -18.43
C GLU A 131 -25.99 10.44 -18.83
N GLU A 132 -24.92 11.05 -18.32
CA GLU A 132 -23.54 10.64 -18.58
C GLU A 132 -23.27 9.22 -18.07
N ALA A 133 -23.86 8.84 -16.93
CA ALA A 133 -23.71 7.50 -16.35
C ALA A 133 -24.46 6.45 -17.19
N VAL A 134 -25.67 6.77 -17.65
CA VAL A 134 -26.45 5.93 -18.58
C VAL A 134 -25.71 5.73 -19.89
N ALA A 135 -25.15 6.79 -20.47
CA ALA A 135 -24.39 6.71 -21.72
C ALA A 135 -23.17 5.78 -21.58
N VAL A 136 -22.43 5.92 -20.48
CA VAL A 136 -21.28 5.05 -20.17
C VAL A 136 -21.73 3.61 -19.93
N GLY A 137 -22.83 3.40 -19.21
CA GLY A 137 -23.42 2.09 -18.94
C GLY A 137 -23.81 1.35 -20.21
N LYS A 138 -24.59 2.01 -21.09
CA LYS A 138 -24.99 1.49 -22.42
C LYS A 138 -23.80 1.11 -23.29
N ALA A 139 -22.74 1.92 -23.25
CA ALA A 139 -21.54 1.67 -24.05
C ALA A 139 -20.71 0.47 -23.56
N ARG A 140 -20.81 0.11 -22.27
CA ARG A 140 -19.87 -0.82 -21.62
C ARG A 140 -20.49 -2.11 -21.11
N THR A 141 -21.80 -2.16 -20.95
CA THR A 141 -22.50 -3.34 -20.45
C THR A 141 -23.37 -3.92 -21.57
N GLN A 142 -23.18 -5.21 -21.85
CA GLN A 142 -23.94 -5.92 -22.88
C GLN A 142 -25.02 -6.77 -22.22
N GLY A 143 -26.20 -6.84 -22.82
CA GLY A 143 -27.32 -7.64 -22.30
C GLY A 143 -28.07 -7.01 -21.13
N ILE A 144 -27.84 -5.72 -20.85
CA ILE A 144 -28.54 -4.94 -19.81
C ILE A 144 -29.30 -3.81 -20.49
N GLU A 145 -30.59 -3.70 -20.20
CA GLU A 145 -31.43 -2.63 -20.74
C GLU A 145 -31.39 -1.40 -19.81
N TRP A 146 -30.98 -0.26 -20.36
CA TRP A 146 -30.75 0.96 -19.60
C TRP A 146 -31.85 1.99 -19.79
N HIS A 147 -32.41 2.41 -18.65
CA HIS A 147 -33.46 3.41 -18.54
C HIS A 147 -32.92 4.68 -17.88
N GLN A 148 -33.22 5.83 -18.47
CA GLN A 148 -32.81 7.13 -17.91
C GLN A 148 -33.98 7.75 -17.14
N GLY A 149 -33.75 8.12 -15.89
CA GLY A 149 -34.73 8.79 -15.06
C GLY A 149 -34.45 8.61 -13.57
N TRP A 150 -35.02 9.48 -12.74
CA TRP A 150 -34.91 9.35 -11.29
C TRP A 150 -36.03 8.49 -10.73
N TYR A 151 -35.67 7.62 -9.81
CA TYR A 151 -36.65 6.82 -9.08
C TYR A 151 -37.61 7.73 -8.29
N GLY A 152 -38.92 7.55 -8.47
CA GLY A 152 -39.96 8.39 -7.90
C GLY A 152 -40.57 9.41 -8.86
N GLU A 153 -39.96 9.63 -10.03
CA GLU A 153 -40.56 10.41 -11.12
C GLU A 153 -41.42 9.52 -12.05
N ALA A 154 -42.20 10.12 -12.94
CA ALA A 154 -42.95 9.38 -13.95
C ALA A 154 -41.97 8.78 -14.98
N LEU A 155 -41.82 7.46 -14.97
CA LEU A 155 -40.89 6.73 -15.85
C LEU A 155 -41.66 6.12 -17.03
N GLU A 156 -41.27 6.48 -18.26
CA GLU A 156 -41.84 5.90 -19.47
C GLU A 156 -41.01 4.71 -19.95
N GLY A 157 -41.69 3.61 -20.33
CA GLY A 157 -41.06 2.49 -21.04
C GLY A 157 -40.40 1.40 -20.18
N ILE A 158 -40.44 1.49 -18.85
CA ILE A 158 -39.92 0.44 -17.97
C ILE A 158 -41.00 -0.65 -17.76
N PRO A 159 -40.75 -1.91 -18.14
CA PRO A 159 -41.70 -2.99 -17.89
C PRO A 159 -41.77 -3.34 -16.40
N PRO A 160 -42.93 -3.82 -15.88
CA PRO A 160 -43.02 -4.32 -14.52
C PRO A 160 -42.04 -5.47 -14.29
N VAL A 161 -41.29 -5.41 -13.20
CA VAL A 161 -40.20 -6.34 -12.86
C VAL A 161 -40.58 -7.31 -11.75
N ASP A 162 -39.86 -8.44 -11.69
CA ASP A 162 -40.06 -9.51 -10.71
C ASP A 162 -39.15 -9.34 -9.49
N ALA A 163 -38.04 -8.60 -9.63
CA ALA A 163 -37.23 -8.14 -8.52
C ALA A 163 -36.71 -6.71 -8.74
N ALA A 164 -36.72 -5.89 -7.67
CA ALA A 164 -36.16 -4.56 -7.66
C ALA A 164 -35.02 -4.48 -6.64
N LEU A 165 -33.86 -4.03 -7.10
CA LEU A 165 -32.64 -3.87 -6.32
C LEU A 165 -32.46 -2.39 -6.00
N MET A 166 -32.70 -2.02 -4.74
CA MET A 166 -32.40 -0.70 -4.19
C MET A 166 -31.15 -0.84 -3.32
N LEU A 167 -30.04 -1.09 -3.99
CA LEU A 167 -28.74 -1.34 -3.39
C LEU A 167 -28.02 -0.01 -3.50
N SER A 168 -27.92 0.73 -2.40
CA SER A 168 -27.31 2.05 -2.46
C SER A 168 -25.87 1.94 -2.94
N VAL A 169 -25.67 2.27 -4.21
CA VAL A 169 -24.37 2.48 -4.87
C VAL A 169 -24.40 3.83 -5.61
N LEU A 170 -25.05 4.84 -5.02
CA LEU A 170 -24.80 6.24 -5.35
C LEU A 170 -24.65 7.00 -4.04
N PRO A 171 -23.88 8.09 -4.01
CA PRO A 171 -23.36 8.58 -2.78
C PRO A 171 -24.55 9.36 -2.18
N GLU A 172 -24.89 9.07 -0.93
CA GLU A 172 -26.04 9.64 -0.24
C GLU A 172 -25.74 11.07 0.23
N GLY A 173 -25.88 12.04 -0.67
CA GLY A 173 -25.62 13.45 -0.34
C GLY A 173 -26.58 13.99 0.73
N TYR A 174 -27.67 13.28 1.01
CA TYR A 174 -28.67 13.64 2.02
C TYR A 174 -28.18 13.55 3.47
N LEU A 175 -26.91 13.24 3.67
CA LEU A 175 -26.41 12.87 4.97
C LEU A 175 -26.14 14.01 5.93
N GLY A 176 -25.85 15.22 5.45
CA GLY A 176 -25.45 16.34 6.32
C GLY A 176 -24.50 15.90 7.43
N ASP A 177 -24.70 16.44 8.65
CA ASP A 177 -24.00 16.01 9.87
C ASP A 177 -24.85 15.01 10.69
N LEU A 178 -25.48 14.03 10.04
CA LEU A 178 -26.31 13.07 10.76
C LEU A 178 -25.44 12.01 11.49
N PRO A 179 -25.84 11.59 12.70
CA PRO A 179 -25.10 10.58 13.46
C PRO A 179 -25.09 9.20 12.78
N ALA A 180 -24.12 8.38 13.16
CA ALA A 180 -23.89 7.06 12.57
C ALA A 180 -25.08 6.11 12.70
N ARG A 181 -25.95 6.31 13.71
CA ARG A 181 -27.23 5.60 13.89
C ARG A 181 -28.33 6.62 14.18
N LEU A 182 -29.53 6.37 13.65
CA LEU A 182 -30.74 7.12 13.98
C LEU A 182 -31.77 6.16 14.60
N GLU A 183 -32.46 6.64 15.63
CA GLU A 183 -33.65 5.97 16.14
C GLU A 183 -34.78 5.98 15.08
N THR A 184 -35.71 5.04 15.17
CA THR A 184 -36.73 4.79 14.12
C THR A 184 -37.51 6.04 13.71
N GLU A 185 -37.91 6.87 14.68
CA GLU A 185 -38.66 8.11 14.43
C GLU A 185 -37.82 9.20 13.73
N GLU A 186 -36.55 9.35 14.10
CA GLU A 186 -35.65 10.30 13.44
C GLU A 186 -35.26 9.81 12.05
N PHE A 187 -35.13 8.49 11.88
CA PHE A 187 -34.88 7.84 10.61
C PHE A 187 -36.04 8.08 9.63
N TYR A 188 -37.29 7.87 10.04
CA TYR A 188 -38.45 8.18 9.20
C TYR A 188 -38.57 9.67 8.87
N ARG A 189 -38.29 10.55 9.84
CA ARG A 189 -38.34 12.01 9.61
C ARG A 189 -37.31 12.47 8.57
N HIS A 190 -36.11 11.90 8.57
CA HIS A 190 -35.03 12.34 7.68
C HIS A 190 -35.07 11.69 6.30
N PHE A 191 -35.52 10.44 6.20
CA PHE A 191 -35.46 9.69 4.94
C PHE A 191 -36.82 9.47 4.27
N GLU A 192 -37.92 9.67 5.00
CA GLU A 192 -39.29 9.49 4.47
C GLU A 192 -39.46 8.12 3.78
N ILE A 193 -38.86 7.08 4.38
CA ILE A 193 -38.73 5.74 3.77
C ILE A 193 -40.08 5.16 3.29
N PRO A 194 -41.17 5.22 4.07
CA PRO A 194 -42.47 4.73 3.59
C PRO A 194 -42.94 5.42 2.30
N GLN A 195 -42.78 6.74 2.22
CA GLN A 195 -43.15 7.53 1.04
C GLN A 195 -42.24 7.19 -0.16
N ARG A 196 -40.95 6.98 0.08
CA ARG A 196 -39.99 6.61 -0.97
C ARG A 196 -40.23 5.23 -1.56
N PHE A 197 -40.93 4.32 -0.89
CA PHE A 197 -41.28 3.02 -1.46
C PHE A 197 -42.60 3.04 -2.26
N MET A 198 -43.43 4.08 -2.14
CA MET A 198 -44.68 4.21 -2.90
C MET A 198 -44.50 4.08 -4.43
N PRO A 199 -43.44 4.63 -5.05
CA PRO A 199 -43.19 4.47 -6.48
C PRO A 199 -42.85 3.04 -6.93
N LEU A 200 -42.71 2.06 -6.00
CA LEU A 200 -42.67 0.65 -6.38
C LEU A 200 -44.00 0.17 -6.95
N ALA A 201 -45.12 0.80 -6.58
CA ALA A 201 -46.42 0.52 -7.18
C ALA A 201 -46.39 0.82 -8.69
N GLY A 202 -46.60 -0.22 -9.50
CA GLY A 202 -46.51 -0.15 -10.97
C GLY A 202 -45.13 -0.49 -11.55
N LEU A 203 -44.07 -0.45 -10.73
CA LEU A 203 -42.71 -0.86 -11.13
C LEU A 203 -42.42 -2.32 -10.74
N LEU A 204 -42.72 -2.69 -9.49
CA LEU A 204 -42.57 -4.04 -8.97
C LEU A 204 -43.93 -4.75 -9.00
N ARG A 205 -43.98 -5.96 -9.57
CA ARG A 205 -45.22 -6.74 -9.64
C ARG A 205 -45.68 -7.18 -8.24
N PRO A 206 -46.99 -7.39 -8.01
CA PRO A 206 -47.47 -8.10 -6.82
C PRO A 206 -46.73 -9.43 -6.63
N GLY A 207 -46.28 -9.70 -5.40
CA GLY A 207 -45.43 -10.85 -5.05
C GLY A 207 -43.96 -10.75 -5.45
N GLY A 208 -43.59 -9.73 -6.24
CA GLY A 208 -42.23 -9.42 -6.65
C GLY A 208 -41.32 -9.06 -5.48
N LEU A 209 -40.03 -9.33 -5.63
CA LEU A 209 -39.05 -9.21 -4.55
C LEU A 209 -38.38 -7.83 -4.54
N LEU A 210 -38.57 -7.07 -3.47
CA LEU A 210 -37.74 -5.92 -3.16
C LEU A 210 -36.51 -6.38 -2.38
N ILE A 211 -35.33 -5.94 -2.80
CA ILE A 211 -34.09 -6.07 -2.04
C ILE A 211 -33.51 -4.69 -1.81
N TYR A 212 -33.50 -4.28 -0.54
CA TYR A 212 -32.97 -3.01 -0.09
C TYR A 212 -31.63 -3.21 0.61
N GLY A 213 -30.59 -2.50 0.18
CA GLY A 213 -29.27 -2.49 0.79
C GLY A 213 -28.80 -1.05 0.99
N HIS A 214 -28.26 -0.75 2.17
CA HIS A 214 -27.82 0.60 2.51
C HIS A 214 -26.30 0.73 2.41
N GLY A 215 -25.80 1.86 1.90
CA GLY A 215 -24.38 2.05 1.58
C GLY A 215 -23.50 2.37 2.80
N PRO A 216 -22.18 2.59 2.58
CA PRO A 216 -21.17 2.82 3.64
C PRO A 216 -21.38 4.06 4.51
N PHE A 217 -22.30 4.95 4.15
CA PHE A 217 -22.43 6.26 4.78
C PHE A 217 -23.69 6.44 5.62
N LEU A 218 -24.67 5.53 5.50
CA LEU A 218 -25.93 5.58 6.24
C LEU A 218 -26.06 4.37 7.17
N GLY A 219 -25.29 4.28 8.25
CA GLY A 219 -25.40 3.19 9.26
C GLY A 219 -26.73 3.12 10.03
N LYS A 220 -27.87 3.30 9.37
CA LYS A 220 -29.14 3.69 9.99
C LYS A 220 -30.21 2.62 9.79
N ASN A 221 -30.56 2.06 10.94
CA ASN A 221 -31.81 1.41 11.30
C ASN A 221 -32.51 0.55 10.22
N PHE A 222 -31.88 -0.58 9.88
CA PHE A 222 -32.49 -1.62 9.03
C PHE A 222 -33.79 -2.20 9.62
N GLU A 223 -33.99 -2.09 10.94
CA GLU A 223 -35.22 -2.48 11.62
C GLU A 223 -36.37 -1.56 11.22
N ALA A 224 -36.14 -0.24 11.25
CA ALA A 224 -37.10 0.74 10.77
C ALA A 224 -37.45 0.55 9.28
N VAL A 225 -36.50 0.13 8.43
CA VAL A 225 -36.80 -0.22 7.04
C VAL A 225 -37.69 -1.45 6.96
N GLY A 226 -37.37 -2.51 7.71
CA GLY A 226 -38.21 -3.71 7.79
C GLY A 226 -39.63 -3.41 8.28
N GLU A 227 -39.75 -2.62 9.36
CA GLU A 227 -41.03 -2.15 9.88
C GLU A 227 -41.80 -1.30 8.85
N ALA A 228 -41.12 -0.44 8.09
CA ALA A 228 -41.75 0.35 7.04
C ALA A 228 -42.33 -0.53 5.93
N LEU A 229 -41.60 -1.57 5.51
CA LEU A 229 -42.10 -2.54 4.54
C LEU A 229 -43.33 -3.29 5.07
N ILE A 230 -43.30 -3.73 6.33
CA ILE A 230 -44.46 -4.39 6.97
C ILE A 230 -45.66 -3.44 7.00
N ARG A 231 -45.48 -2.17 7.40
CA ARG A 231 -46.54 -1.15 7.43
C ARG A 231 -47.13 -0.87 6.05
N LEU A 232 -46.30 -0.96 5.01
CA LEU A 232 -46.73 -0.81 3.61
C LEU A 232 -47.46 -2.04 3.06
N GLY A 233 -47.49 -3.15 3.82
CA GLY A 233 -48.16 -4.40 3.46
C GLY A 233 -47.25 -5.45 2.83
N PHE A 234 -45.93 -5.27 2.81
CA PHE A 234 -45.02 -6.29 2.29
C PHE A 234 -45.06 -7.57 3.15
N SER A 235 -44.97 -8.72 2.48
CA SER A 235 -44.88 -10.05 3.11
C SER A 235 -43.44 -10.59 3.05
N ASP A 236 -43.16 -11.68 3.76
CA ASP A 236 -41.83 -12.32 3.82
C ASP A 236 -40.69 -11.36 4.16
N VAL A 237 -40.96 -10.35 5.00
CA VAL A 237 -39.95 -9.34 5.35
C VAL A 237 -38.87 -9.98 6.21
N ARG A 238 -37.64 -10.00 5.68
CA ARG A 238 -36.50 -10.64 6.35
C ARG A 238 -35.20 -9.90 6.10
N ARG A 239 -34.25 -10.11 7.00
CA ARG A 239 -32.91 -9.52 6.96
C ARG A 239 -31.88 -10.58 6.60
N VAL A 240 -30.92 -10.26 5.74
CA VAL A 240 -29.82 -11.14 5.35
C VAL A 240 -28.49 -10.40 5.51
N GLY A 241 -27.58 -10.95 6.30
CA GLY A 241 -26.28 -10.33 6.61
C GLY A 241 -26.16 -9.93 8.08
N GLU A 242 -25.04 -9.33 8.46
CA GLU A 242 -24.69 -8.97 9.84
C GLU A 242 -23.92 -7.64 9.89
N GLY A 243 -24.02 -6.92 11.02
CA GLY A 243 -23.31 -5.66 11.23
C GLY A 243 -23.79 -4.56 10.29
N GLU A 244 -22.86 -3.96 9.55
CA GLU A 244 -23.12 -2.89 8.58
C GLU A 244 -23.48 -3.41 7.17
N TYR A 245 -23.37 -4.73 6.94
CA TYR A 245 -23.65 -5.41 5.68
C TYR A 245 -24.96 -6.19 5.78
N VAL A 246 -26.08 -5.50 5.66
CA VAL A 246 -27.42 -6.09 5.79
C VAL A 246 -28.27 -5.73 4.57
N LEU A 247 -28.99 -6.73 4.05
CA LEU A 247 -30.08 -6.56 3.09
C LEU A 247 -31.42 -6.75 3.79
N VAL A 248 -32.37 -5.86 3.52
CA VAL A 248 -33.78 -6.02 3.91
C VAL A 248 -34.56 -6.44 2.68
N LEU A 249 -35.25 -7.57 2.76
CA LEU A 249 -36.04 -8.12 1.68
C LEU A 249 -37.52 -8.06 2.05
N GLY A 250 -38.39 -7.95 1.04
CA GLY A 250 -39.83 -8.09 1.22
C GLY A 250 -40.52 -8.38 -0.11
N ARG A 251 -41.67 -9.06 -0.06
CA ARG A 251 -42.53 -9.31 -1.22
C ARG A 251 -43.64 -8.28 -1.31
N MET A 252 -43.73 -7.67 -2.49
CA MET A 252 -44.70 -6.62 -2.81
C MET A 252 -46.14 -7.09 -2.60
N PRO A 253 -47.01 -6.31 -1.91
CA PRO A 253 -48.44 -6.59 -1.86
C PRO A 253 -49.15 -6.27 -3.18
N GLU A 254 -50.44 -6.63 -3.28
CA GLU A 254 -51.30 -6.20 -4.40
C GLU A 254 -51.40 -4.66 -4.48
N GLU A 255 -51.49 -3.99 -3.32
CA GLU A 255 -51.53 -2.52 -3.22
C GLU A 255 -50.75 -2.07 -1.98
N LEU A 256 -49.97 -0.98 -2.12
CA LEU A 256 -49.25 -0.37 -1.00
C LEU A 256 -50.19 0.48 -0.14
N ARG A 257 -50.08 0.36 1.18
CA ARG A 257 -50.90 1.12 2.14
C ARG A 257 -50.04 1.98 3.06
N LEU A 258 -50.26 3.29 3.07
CA LEU A 258 -49.69 4.17 4.09
C LEU A 258 -50.60 4.15 5.33
N GLU A 259 -50.46 3.14 6.20
CA GLU A 259 -51.17 3.13 7.48
C GLU A 259 -50.57 4.18 8.46
N PRO A 260 -51.40 4.96 9.19
CA PRO A 260 -50.90 5.85 10.24
C PRO A 260 -50.28 5.05 11.40
N PRO A 261 -49.34 5.63 12.18
CA PRO A 261 -48.70 4.93 13.28
C PRO A 261 -49.76 4.44 14.27
N VAL A 262 -49.88 3.12 14.38
CA VAL A 262 -50.79 2.47 15.34
C VAL A 262 -50.27 2.80 16.74
N LYS A 263 -50.95 3.71 17.45
CA LYS A 263 -50.97 3.65 18.91
C LYS A 263 -51.47 2.26 19.25
N ALA A 264 -50.72 1.52 20.05
CA ALA A 264 -51.12 0.24 20.61
C ALA A 264 -52.60 0.31 21.03
N GLN A 265 -53.48 -0.23 20.19
CA GLN A 265 -54.84 -0.52 20.54
C GLN A 265 -54.79 -1.90 21.13
N GLU A 266 -54.98 -1.93 22.45
CA GLU A 266 -55.37 -3.12 23.19
C GLU A 266 -56.45 -3.84 22.38
N ALA A 267 -56.13 -5.03 21.91
CA ALA A 267 -57.11 -5.93 21.35
C ALA A 267 -58.07 -6.32 22.48
N GLU A 268 -59.33 -5.90 22.38
CA GLU A 268 -60.41 -6.45 23.21
C GLU A 268 -60.43 -7.97 23.06
N ALA A 269 -60.10 -8.66 24.15
CA ALA A 269 -60.28 -10.09 24.27
C ALA A 269 -61.77 -10.45 24.25
N PRO A 270 -62.18 -11.59 23.65
CA PRO A 270 -63.54 -12.06 23.77
C PRO A 270 -63.82 -12.45 25.23
N ARG A 271 -65.00 -12.09 25.72
CA ARG A 271 -65.52 -12.46 27.05
C ARG A 271 -65.39 -13.97 27.28
N VAL A 272 -64.65 -14.34 28.31
CA VAL A 272 -64.63 -15.70 28.87
C VAL A 272 -65.66 -15.75 30.00
N GLU A 273 -66.53 -16.74 29.92
CA GLU A 273 -67.51 -17.08 30.95
C GLU A 273 -66.83 -17.56 32.23
N ASP A 274 -67.37 -17.14 33.38
CA ASP A 274 -66.98 -17.57 34.72
C ASP A 274 -66.87 -19.11 34.84
N LYS A 275 -65.68 -19.62 35.17
CA LYS A 275 -65.52 -20.99 35.69
C LYS A 275 -64.55 -21.06 36.87
N ALA A 276 -65.16 -21.46 37.99
CA ALA A 276 -64.65 -22.20 39.15
C ALA A 276 -63.16 -22.08 39.53
N THR A 277 -62.93 -21.50 40.71
CA THR A 277 -61.66 -21.52 41.43
C THR A 277 -61.25 -22.94 41.83
N ALA A 278 -60.12 -23.43 41.29
CA ALA A 278 -59.49 -24.69 41.68
C ALA A 278 -58.74 -24.58 43.02
N SER A 279 -58.73 -25.66 43.80
CA SER A 279 -57.99 -25.76 45.07
C SER A 279 -56.48 -25.93 44.83
N VAL A 280 -55.63 -25.16 45.55
CA VAL A 280 -54.15 -25.22 45.45
C VAL A 280 -53.59 -26.61 45.76
N GLU A 281 -54.20 -27.34 46.70
CA GLU A 281 -53.74 -28.66 47.15
C GLU A 281 -53.98 -29.75 46.10
N GLU A 282 -55.10 -29.65 45.38
CA GLU A 282 -55.46 -30.59 44.29
C GLU A 282 -54.52 -30.41 43.09
N VAL A 283 -54.24 -29.15 42.71
CA VAL A 283 -53.32 -28.82 41.62
C VAL A 283 -51.89 -29.24 41.96
N TRP A 284 -51.48 -29.11 43.23
CA TRP A 284 -50.17 -29.56 43.69
C TRP A 284 -50.01 -31.08 43.55
N ALA A 285 -51.03 -31.86 43.94
CA ALA A 285 -51.04 -33.31 43.80
C ALA A 285 -50.92 -33.78 42.34
N LEU A 286 -51.59 -33.08 41.41
CA LEU A 286 -51.48 -33.34 39.97
C LEU A 286 -50.07 -33.07 39.43
N LEU A 287 -49.43 -32.00 39.91
CA LEU A 287 -48.06 -31.66 39.52
C LEU A 287 -47.04 -32.70 40.03
N GLU A 288 -47.23 -33.23 41.23
CA GLU A 288 -46.38 -34.31 41.78
C GLU A 288 -46.57 -35.64 41.04
N GLN A 289 -47.78 -35.91 40.55
CA GLN A 289 -48.08 -37.08 39.70
C GLN A 289 -47.55 -36.94 38.27
N GLY A 290 -47.07 -35.75 37.88
CA GLY A 290 -46.57 -35.47 36.53
C GLY A 290 -47.67 -35.23 35.49
N ASP A 291 -48.94 -35.05 35.92
CA ASP A 291 -50.05 -34.76 35.02
C ASP A 291 -50.13 -33.25 34.72
N TYR A 292 -49.13 -32.76 33.98
CA TYR A 292 -48.99 -31.34 33.67
C TYR A 292 -50.14 -30.82 32.78
N ALA A 293 -50.74 -31.67 31.94
CA ALA A 293 -51.87 -31.29 31.10
C ALA A 293 -53.14 -31.02 31.94
N ALA A 294 -53.41 -31.85 32.96
CA ALA A 294 -54.49 -31.61 33.90
C ALA A 294 -54.26 -30.33 34.72
N VAL A 295 -53.02 -30.03 35.12
CA VAL A 295 -52.68 -28.76 35.79
C VAL A 295 -53.02 -27.55 34.90
N LEU A 296 -52.68 -27.60 33.60
CA LEU A 296 -53.00 -26.50 32.67
C LEU A 296 -54.48 -26.35 32.34
N ALA A 297 -55.26 -27.43 32.46
CA ALA A 297 -56.70 -27.41 32.25
C ALA A 297 -57.47 -26.85 33.46
N GLN A 298 -56.93 -27.03 34.67
CA GLN A 298 -57.58 -26.62 35.93
C GLN A 298 -57.17 -25.22 36.40
N VAL A 299 -55.95 -24.78 36.11
CA VAL A 299 -55.49 -23.44 36.46
C VAL A 299 -55.57 -22.53 35.25
N PRO A 300 -56.34 -21.44 35.25
CA PRO A 300 -56.45 -20.57 34.08
C PRO A 300 -55.17 -19.71 33.86
N PRO A 301 -54.97 -19.13 32.67
CA PRO A 301 -53.77 -18.36 32.31
C PRO A 301 -53.58 -17.05 33.09
N ASP A 302 -54.63 -16.52 33.69
CA ASP A 302 -54.70 -15.29 34.50
C ASP A 302 -54.62 -15.56 36.00
N ALA A 303 -54.37 -16.81 36.41
CA ALA A 303 -54.22 -17.16 37.81
C ALA A 303 -53.03 -16.43 38.44
N GLU A 304 -53.22 -15.88 39.64
CA GLU A 304 -52.17 -15.20 40.41
C GLU A 304 -51.66 -16.05 41.59
N GLY A 305 -50.51 -15.68 42.14
CA GLY A 305 -49.96 -16.27 43.37
C GLY A 305 -49.57 -17.74 43.23
N ARG A 306 -49.97 -18.59 44.20
CA ARG A 306 -49.51 -19.99 44.29
C ARG A 306 -50.02 -20.88 43.15
N LEU A 307 -51.20 -20.59 42.60
CA LEU A 307 -51.73 -21.29 41.43
C LEU A 307 -50.93 -20.94 40.16
N ALA A 308 -50.57 -19.66 39.99
CA ALA A 308 -49.67 -19.20 38.93
C ALA A 308 -48.31 -19.91 39.01
N TYR A 309 -47.73 -20.02 40.21
CA TYR A 309 -46.49 -20.75 40.44
C TYR A 309 -46.57 -22.23 39.99
N LEU A 310 -47.65 -22.92 40.34
CA LEU A 310 -47.88 -24.33 39.97
C LEU A 310 -48.08 -24.49 38.45
N ARG A 311 -48.88 -23.61 37.84
CA ARG A 311 -49.07 -23.58 36.38
C ARG A 311 -47.76 -23.31 35.66
N GLY A 312 -46.97 -22.35 36.13
CA GLY A 312 -45.63 -22.05 35.62
C GLY A 312 -44.69 -23.26 35.67
N ARG A 313 -44.68 -24.02 36.77
CA ARG A 313 -43.90 -25.27 36.88
C ARG A 313 -44.35 -26.35 35.90
N ALA A 314 -45.65 -26.52 35.68
CA ALA A 314 -46.18 -27.44 34.69
C ALA A 314 -45.77 -27.03 33.26
N LEU A 315 -45.85 -25.73 32.93
CA LEU A 315 -45.42 -25.19 31.64
C LEU A 315 -43.93 -25.41 31.39
N MET A 316 -43.07 -25.21 32.40
CA MET A 316 -41.63 -25.51 32.31
C MET A 316 -41.36 -26.99 32.05
N ALA A 317 -42.06 -27.89 32.73
CA ALA A 317 -41.90 -29.34 32.52
C ALA A 317 -42.31 -29.77 31.10
N LEU A 318 -43.26 -29.05 30.49
CA LEU A 318 -43.69 -29.23 29.10
C LEU A 318 -42.84 -28.44 28.08
N SER A 319 -41.74 -27.82 28.50
CA SER A 319 -40.86 -26.98 27.65
C SER A 319 -41.55 -25.77 27.00
N ARG A 320 -42.65 -25.28 27.59
CA ARG A 320 -43.38 -24.06 27.15
C ARG A 320 -42.85 -22.83 27.90
N PHE A 321 -41.60 -22.46 27.64
CA PHE A 321 -40.85 -21.52 28.48
C PHE A 321 -41.34 -20.08 28.45
N GLU A 322 -41.84 -19.59 27.30
CA GLU A 322 -42.38 -18.23 27.16
C GLU A 322 -43.67 -18.06 28.00
N GLU A 323 -44.60 -19.01 27.87
CA GLU A 323 -45.81 -19.03 28.68
C GLU A 323 -45.53 -19.24 30.17
N ALA A 324 -44.54 -20.08 30.48
CA ALA A 324 -44.09 -20.29 31.85
C ALA A 324 -43.56 -19.00 32.48
N GLU A 325 -42.79 -18.22 31.75
CA GLU A 325 -42.22 -16.96 32.24
C GLU A 325 -43.30 -15.93 32.59
N GLY A 326 -44.27 -15.72 31.69
CA GLY A 326 -45.40 -14.82 31.95
C GLY A 326 -46.30 -15.29 33.09
N THR A 327 -46.53 -16.60 33.23
CA THR A 327 -47.31 -17.15 34.35
C THR A 327 -46.55 -17.06 35.68
N LEU A 328 -45.23 -17.25 35.67
CA LEU A 328 -44.40 -17.14 36.88
C LEU A 328 -44.24 -15.68 37.35
N GLU A 329 -44.31 -14.70 36.46
CA GLU A 329 -44.37 -13.28 36.82
C GLU A 329 -45.59 -12.95 37.69
N GLN A 330 -46.76 -13.54 37.35
CA GLN A 330 -48.01 -13.39 38.10
C GLN A 330 -48.00 -14.09 39.47
N ALA A 331 -47.02 -14.95 39.74
CA ALA A 331 -46.89 -15.64 41.03
C ALA A 331 -46.31 -14.74 42.14
N ALA A 332 -45.55 -13.70 41.77
CA ALA A 332 -44.97 -12.69 42.66
C ALA A 332 -44.27 -13.25 43.93
N CYS A 333 -43.54 -14.37 43.82
CA CYS A 333 -42.76 -14.98 44.90
C CYS A 333 -41.30 -15.26 44.50
N GLU A 334 -40.39 -15.33 45.47
CA GLU A 334 -38.95 -15.46 45.21
C GLU A 334 -38.61 -16.77 44.47
N GLU A 335 -39.30 -17.86 44.80
CA GLU A 335 -39.12 -19.14 44.11
C GLU A 335 -39.62 -19.11 42.66
N ALA A 336 -40.60 -18.26 42.35
CA ALA A 336 -41.03 -18.05 40.97
C ALA A 336 -39.97 -17.29 40.18
N GLU A 337 -39.39 -16.24 40.76
CA GLU A 337 -38.30 -15.47 40.14
C GLU A 337 -37.08 -16.35 39.82
N ASP A 338 -36.71 -17.27 40.73
CA ASP A 338 -35.62 -18.22 40.48
C ASP A 338 -35.91 -19.19 39.32
N LEU A 339 -37.19 -19.50 39.07
CA LEU A 339 -37.63 -20.33 37.94
C LEU A 339 -37.74 -19.54 36.64
N ARG A 340 -38.20 -18.28 36.68
CA ARG A 340 -38.23 -17.35 35.52
C ARG A 340 -36.85 -17.23 34.89
N VAL A 341 -35.83 -17.14 35.74
CA VAL A 341 -34.44 -17.05 35.32
C VAL A 341 -34.01 -18.28 34.51
N LEU A 342 -34.47 -19.48 34.87
CA LEU A 342 -34.20 -20.70 34.11
C LEU A 342 -34.97 -20.71 32.78
N CYS A 343 -36.20 -20.19 32.74
CA CYS A 343 -36.93 -19.99 31.48
C CYS A 343 -36.17 -19.06 30.54
N TRP A 344 -35.63 -17.94 31.04
CA TRP A 344 -34.81 -17.02 30.25
C TRP A 344 -33.58 -17.71 29.64
N VAL A 345 -32.94 -18.65 30.35
CA VAL A 345 -31.83 -19.44 29.78
C VAL A 345 -32.29 -20.32 28.63
N GLU A 346 -33.43 -21.00 28.75
CA GLU A 346 -33.94 -21.86 27.68
C GLU A 346 -34.43 -21.06 26.45
N MET A 347 -34.86 -19.81 26.66
CA MET A 347 -35.25 -18.89 25.58
C MET A 347 -34.06 -18.17 24.92
N GLY A 348 -32.83 -18.32 25.45
CA GLY A 348 -31.65 -17.62 24.93
C GLY A 348 -31.48 -16.18 25.42
N GLU A 349 -32.29 -15.74 26.39
CA GLU A 349 -32.27 -14.41 27.02
C GLU A 349 -31.14 -14.27 28.05
N TYR A 350 -29.90 -14.55 27.60
CA TYR A 350 -28.73 -14.71 28.46
C TYR A 350 -28.35 -13.45 29.23
N GLN A 351 -28.49 -12.27 28.62
CA GLN A 351 -28.15 -11.00 29.28
C GLN A 351 -29.11 -10.69 30.44
N ARG A 352 -30.40 -11.02 30.27
CA ARG A 352 -31.44 -10.84 31.29
C ARG A 352 -31.26 -11.83 32.45
N ALA A 353 -30.91 -13.08 32.16
CA ALA A 353 -30.70 -14.12 33.16
C ALA A 353 -29.43 -13.95 34.01
N LEU A 354 -28.41 -13.31 33.46
CA LEU A 354 -27.06 -13.31 34.02
C LEU A 354 -26.97 -12.78 35.47
N PRO A 355 -27.47 -11.58 35.83
CA PRO A 355 -27.25 -11.01 37.17
C PRO A 355 -27.85 -11.87 38.29
N ARG A 356 -29.03 -12.44 38.03
CA ARG A 356 -29.74 -13.27 39.01
C ARG A 356 -29.12 -14.67 39.10
N LEU A 357 -28.66 -15.26 38.00
CA LEU A 357 -27.93 -16.54 38.03
C LEU A 357 -26.59 -16.44 38.77
N GLU A 358 -25.85 -15.34 38.63
CA GLU A 358 -24.60 -15.14 39.36
C GLU A 358 -24.85 -15.17 40.88
N ALA A 359 -25.92 -14.53 41.36
CA ALA A 359 -26.33 -14.60 42.77
C ALA A 359 -26.75 -16.02 43.21
N LEU A 360 -27.44 -16.74 42.33
CA LEU A 360 -27.95 -18.10 42.61
C LEU A 360 -26.89 -19.21 42.46
N SER A 361 -25.74 -18.93 41.84
CA SER A 361 -24.68 -19.91 41.56
C SER A 361 -24.13 -20.62 42.81
N SER A 362 -24.17 -19.94 43.96
CA SER A 362 -23.79 -20.48 45.27
C SER A 362 -24.65 -21.67 45.70
N ARG A 363 -25.89 -21.76 45.22
CA ARG A 363 -26.83 -22.87 45.50
C ARG A 363 -26.49 -24.16 44.74
N GLY A 364 -25.56 -24.11 43.78
CA GLY A 364 -25.04 -25.29 43.09
C GLY A 364 -26.01 -25.97 42.11
N GLY A 365 -25.59 -27.13 41.60
CA GLY A 365 -26.41 -28.00 40.74
C GLY A 365 -26.95 -27.30 39.49
N ARG A 366 -28.28 -27.28 39.35
CA ARG A 366 -28.98 -26.75 38.16
C ARG A 366 -28.68 -25.27 37.86
N TYR A 367 -28.42 -24.46 38.89
CA TYR A 367 -28.14 -23.03 38.70
C TYR A 367 -26.72 -22.80 38.16
N ARG A 368 -25.75 -23.64 38.54
CA ARG A 368 -24.40 -23.63 37.95
C ARG A 368 -24.40 -24.16 36.52
N LEU A 369 -25.19 -25.20 36.24
CA LEU A 369 -25.41 -25.68 34.88
C LEU A 369 -26.01 -24.58 33.99
N ALA A 370 -27.06 -23.90 34.47
CA ALA A 370 -27.70 -22.79 33.77
C ALA A 370 -26.74 -21.60 33.58
N LEU A 371 -26.01 -21.18 34.61
CA LEU A 371 -25.01 -20.12 34.51
C LEU A 371 -23.89 -20.48 33.53
N GLY A 372 -23.43 -21.73 33.55
CA GLY A 372 -22.45 -22.24 32.60
C GLY A 372 -22.92 -22.18 31.15
N ARG A 373 -24.20 -22.52 30.89
CA ARG A 373 -24.83 -22.37 29.57
C ARG A 373 -24.94 -20.90 29.15
N VAL A 374 -25.30 -20.01 30.06
CA VAL A 374 -25.33 -18.55 29.82
C VAL A 374 -23.95 -18.02 29.45
N TYR A 375 -22.90 -18.36 30.22
CA TYR A 375 -21.53 -17.96 29.90
C TYR A 375 -21.07 -18.53 28.56
N LEU A 376 -21.44 -19.77 28.23
CA LEU A 376 -21.13 -20.37 26.93
C LEU A 376 -21.82 -19.61 25.78
N GLY A 377 -23.09 -19.24 25.96
CA GLY A 377 -23.87 -18.43 25.02
C GLY A 377 -23.30 -17.03 24.81
N LEU A 378 -22.76 -16.41 25.87
CA LEU A 378 -22.11 -15.10 25.84
C LEU A 378 -20.63 -15.16 25.40
N GLY A 379 -20.08 -16.34 25.09
CA GLY A 379 -18.69 -16.51 24.67
C GLY A 379 -17.64 -16.40 25.79
N ARG A 380 -18.06 -16.41 27.06
CA ARG A 380 -17.18 -16.44 28.25
C ARG A 380 -16.71 -17.88 28.54
N LEU A 381 -15.89 -18.44 27.64
CA LEU A 381 -15.57 -19.87 27.60
C LEU A 381 -14.94 -20.43 28.88
N SER A 382 -13.99 -19.72 29.49
CA SER A 382 -13.34 -20.20 30.73
C SER A 382 -14.34 -20.23 31.89
N ASP A 383 -15.11 -19.16 32.07
CA ASP A 383 -16.13 -19.09 33.13
C ASP A 383 -17.21 -20.15 32.91
N ALA A 384 -17.64 -20.37 31.66
CA ALA A 384 -18.57 -21.41 31.27
C ALA A 384 -18.05 -22.79 31.67
N LEU A 385 -16.84 -23.13 31.26
CA LEU A 385 -16.25 -24.45 31.50
C LEU A 385 -16.11 -24.72 33.00
N ARG A 386 -15.70 -23.72 33.80
CA ARG A 386 -15.63 -23.83 35.26
C ARG A 386 -17.01 -24.14 35.86
N GLN A 387 -18.03 -23.35 35.53
CA GLN A 387 -19.37 -23.53 36.11
C GLN A 387 -20.02 -24.85 35.67
N LEU A 388 -19.82 -25.25 34.41
CA LEU A 388 -20.32 -26.51 33.88
C LEU A 388 -19.66 -27.71 34.56
N TYR A 389 -18.33 -27.69 34.72
CA TYR A 389 -17.59 -28.76 35.40
C TYR A 389 -17.97 -28.86 36.89
N GLU A 390 -17.95 -27.73 37.59
CA GLU A 390 -18.30 -27.68 39.02
C GLU A 390 -19.80 -27.94 39.30
N SER A 391 -20.65 -27.99 38.27
CA SER A 391 -22.06 -28.36 38.45
C SER A 391 -22.23 -29.82 38.90
N GLY A 392 -21.31 -30.71 38.50
CA GLY A 392 -21.36 -32.15 38.80
C GLY A 392 -22.53 -32.90 38.15
N LEU A 393 -23.29 -32.25 37.27
CA LEU A 393 -24.47 -32.81 36.63
C LEU A 393 -24.12 -33.52 35.32
N ALA A 394 -24.75 -34.66 35.05
CA ALA A 394 -24.50 -35.43 33.82
C ALA A 394 -24.90 -34.66 32.56
N GLU A 395 -25.91 -33.80 32.67
CA GLU A 395 -26.42 -32.90 31.64
C GLU A 395 -25.36 -31.89 31.17
N ALA A 396 -24.34 -31.62 32.00
CA ALA A 396 -23.24 -30.71 31.63
C ALA A 396 -22.29 -31.28 30.57
N ARG A 397 -22.32 -32.60 30.31
CA ARG A 397 -21.36 -33.27 29.41
C ARG A 397 -21.32 -32.68 28.01
N LEU A 398 -22.49 -32.39 27.41
CA LEU A 398 -22.58 -31.81 26.07
C LEU A 398 -22.11 -30.33 26.06
N PRO A 399 -22.59 -29.46 26.98
CA PRO A 399 -22.05 -28.11 27.13
C PRO A 399 -20.53 -28.05 27.37
N ILE A 400 -19.97 -28.95 28.18
CA ILE A 400 -18.52 -29.04 28.44
C ILE A 400 -17.78 -29.34 27.14
N LYS A 401 -18.24 -30.33 26.37
CA LYS A 401 -17.65 -30.66 25.08
C LYS A 401 -17.66 -29.45 24.14
N ALA A 402 -18.80 -28.77 24.01
CA ALA A 402 -18.93 -27.58 23.18
C ALA A 402 -18.03 -26.42 23.64
N ALA A 403 -17.87 -26.23 24.96
CA ALA A 403 -16.97 -25.23 25.53
C ALA A 403 -15.49 -25.55 25.22
N LEU A 404 -15.09 -26.82 25.34
CA LEU A 404 -13.74 -27.29 25.02
C LEU A 404 -13.43 -27.14 23.53
N GLU A 405 -14.35 -27.51 22.63
CA GLU A 405 -14.19 -27.33 21.18
C GLU A 405 -13.98 -25.86 20.82
N ARG A 406 -14.81 -24.94 21.34
CA ARG A 406 -14.65 -23.49 21.12
C ARG A 406 -13.35 -22.95 21.71
N LEU A 407 -12.89 -23.48 22.84
CA LEU A 407 -11.64 -23.09 23.49
C LEU A 407 -10.44 -23.57 22.67
N GLU A 408 -10.48 -24.79 22.14
CA GLU A 408 -9.48 -25.35 21.25
C GLU A 408 -9.38 -24.55 19.94
N GLU A 409 -10.51 -24.22 19.31
CA GLU A 409 -10.55 -23.35 18.12
C GLU A 409 -9.94 -21.97 18.39
N ARG A 410 -10.19 -21.40 19.58
CA ARG A 410 -9.64 -20.11 19.98
C ARG A 410 -8.14 -20.21 20.26
N ALA A 411 -7.69 -21.27 20.93
CA ALA A 411 -6.27 -21.53 21.16
C ALA A 411 -5.52 -21.77 19.85
N PHE A 412 -6.10 -22.49 18.91
CA PHE A 412 -5.53 -22.69 17.58
C PHE A 412 -5.35 -21.36 16.83
N ARG A 413 -6.32 -20.45 16.90
CA ARG A 413 -6.21 -19.09 16.32
C ARG A 413 -5.06 -18.30 16.94
N PHE A 414 -4.95 -18.25 18.26
CA PHE A 414 -3.83 -17.58 18.94
C PHE A 414 -2.47 -18.19 18.56
N GLY A 415 -2.38 -19.52 18.44
CA GLY A 415 -1.18 -20.19 17.97
C GLY A 415 -0.78 -19.79 16.55
N ARG A 416 -1.75 -19.63 15.64
CA ARG A 416 -1.50 -19.11 14.28
C ARG A 416 -1.03 -17.65 14.25
N GLU A 417 -1.46 -16.86 15.21
CA GLU A 417 -1.04 -15.47 15.40
C GLU A 417 0.31 -15.35 16.14
N GLY A 418 0.85 -16.48 16.64
CA GLY A 418 2.11 -16.53 17.38
C GLY A 418 2.00 -16.19 18.87
N ASP A 419 0.79 -16.01 19.40
CA ASP A 419 0.57 -15.73 20.82
C ASP A 419 0.54 -17.03 21.64
N TRP A 420 1.72 -17.63 21.78
CA TRP A 420 1.91 -18.87 22.54
C TRP A 420 1.63 -18.71 24.04
N SER A 421 1.74 -17.48 24.56
CA SER A 421 1.45 -17.18 25.96
C SER A 421 -0.05 -17.35 26.26
N GLU A 422 -0.92 -16.84 25.38
CA GLU A 422 -2.38 -17.02 25.50
C GLU A 422 -2.81 -18.48 25.29
N VAL A 423 -2.16 -19.21 24.36
CA VAL A 423 -2.38 -20.66 24.21
C VAL A 423 -2.06 -21.40 25.50
N SER A 424 -0.88 -21.14 26.07
CA SER A 424 -0.46 -21.78 27.33
C SER A 424 -1.41 -21.47 28.47
N ARG A 425 -1.80 -20.19 28.65
CA ARG A 425 -2.74 -19.79 29.71
C ARG A 425 -4.08 -20.51 29.62
N ARG A 426 -4.55 -20.80 28.41
CA ARG A 426 -5.83 -21.50 28.17
C ARG A 426 -5.73 -23.00 28.41
N VAL A 427 -4.65 -23.62 27.97
CA VAL A 427 -4.42 -25.06 28.23
C VAL A 427 -4.17 -25.28 29.72
N GLU A 428 -3.39 -24.41 30.38
CA GLU A 428 -3.18 -24.44 31.83
C GLU A 428 -4.49 -24.31 32.59
N PHE A 429 -5.36 -23.38 32.20
CA PHE A 429 -6.68 -23.25 32.83
C PHE A 429 -7.49 -24.56 32.77
N VAL A 430 -7.45 -25.28 31.65
CA VAL A 430 -8.14 -26.58 31.52
C VAL A 430 -7.44 -27.65 32.35
N GLU A 431 -6.10 -27.69 32.34
CA GLU A 431 -5.28 -28.61 33.16
C GLU A 431 -5.57 -28.43 34.66
N ASP A 432 -5.66 -27.18 35.13
CA ASP A 432 -5.93 -26.79 36.51
C ASP A 432 -7.34 -27.19 36.97
N LEU A 433 -8.34 -27.14 36.07
CA LEU A 433 -9.69 -27.61 36.35
C LEU A 433 -9.74 -29.13 36.50
N SER A 434 -9.21 -29.84 35.50
CA SER A 434 -8.97 -31.28 35.57
C SER A 434 -8.10 -31.72 34.40
N PRO A 435 -7.02 -32.49 34.65
CA PRO A 435 -6.18 -32.98 33.57
C PRO A 435 -6.87 -33.94 32.60
N GLU A 436 -8.04 -34.48 32.95
CA GLU A 436 -8.87 -35.36 32.10
C GLU A 436 -9.64 -34.59 31.02
N LEU A 437 -9.83 -33.27 31.19
CA LEU A 437 -10.51 -32.40 30.22
C LEU A 437 -9.61 -32.00 29.05
N LEU A 438 -8.31 -32.28 29.13
CA LEU A 438 -7.36 -31.99 28.06
C LEU A 438 -7.60 -32.92 26.87
N THR A 439 -8.25 -32.38 25.84
CA THR A 439 -8.44 -33.05 24.56
C THR A 439 -7.10 -33.29 23.86
N ARG A 440 -7.07 -34.21 22.89
CA ARG A 440 -5.89 -34.42 22.03
C ARG A 440 -5.39 -33.11 21.40
N GLY A 441 -6.30 -32.27 20.92
CA GLY A 441 -5.94 -30.98 20.30
C GLY A 441 -5.39 -29.98 21.30
N LEU A 442 -5.97 -29.87 22.50
CA LEU A 442 -5.43 -29.03 23.57
C LEU A 442 -4.06 -29.50 24.07
N LEU A 443 -3.84 -30.82 24.16
CA LEU A 443 -2.52 -31.38 24.48
C LEU A 443 -1.49 -31.03 23.40
N PHE A 444 -1.86 -31.14 22.12
CA PHE A 444 -0.99 -30.76 21.01
C PHE A 444 -0.63 -29.27 21.02
N LEU A 445 -1.64 -28.40 21.15
CA LEU A 445 -1.45 -26.95 21.23
C LEU A 445 -0.64 -26.55 22.47
N GLY A 446 -0.91 -27.20 23.60
CA GLY A 446 -0.16 -27.01 24.85
C GLY A 446 1.31 -27.44 24.72
N LEU A 447 1.58 -28.57 24.06
CA LEU A 447 2.94 -29.02 23.77
C LEU A 447 3.69 -27.99 22.92
N GLN A 448 3.08 -27.52 21.82
CA GLN A 448 3.67 -26.50 20.96
C GLN A 448 3.95 -25.20 21.74
N ALA A 449 2.97 -24.71 22.49
CA ALA A 449 3.13 -23.50 23.30
C ALA A 449 4.24 -23.63 24.36
N ALA A 450 4.33 -24.79 25.01
CA ALA A 450 5.35 -25.05 26.03
C ALA A 450 6.76 -25.17 25.40
N LEU A 451 6.91 -25.79 24.24
CA LEU A 451 8.17 -25.86 23.49
C LEU A 451 8.62 -24.46 23.07
N GLN A 452 7.74 -23.66 22.47
CA GLN A 452 8.07 -22.30 22.00
C GLN A 452 8.50 -21.37 23.14
N GLN A 453 7.92 -21.55 24.33
CA GLN A 453 8.29 -20.78 25.53
C GLN A 453 9.48 -21.37 26.30
N GLY A 454 9.99 -22.56 25.94
CA GLY A 454 11.08 -23.24 26.66
C GLY A 454 10.67 -23.81 28.02
N LEU A 455 9.39 -24.14 28.22
CA LEU A 455 8.85 -24.74 29.44
C LEU A 455 8.98 -26.28 29.40
N TRP A 456 10.22 -26.76 29.44
CA TRP A 456 10.59 -28.15 29.14
C TRP A 456 9.84 -29.20 29.96
N ALA A 457 9.71 -29.01 31.28
CA ALA A 457 9.03 -29.96 32.14
C ALA A 457 7.53 -30.08 31.84
N ARG A 458 6.90 -28.99 31.39
CA ARG A 458 5.48 -28.99 30.99
C ARG A 458 5.32 -29.61 29.61
N ALA A 459 6.18 -29.25 28.67
CA ALA A 459 6.23 -29.86 27.35
C ALA A 459 6.42 -31.38 27.46
N GLU A 460 7.29 -31.86 28.34
CA GLU A 460 7.50 -33.30 28.55
C GLU A 460 6.23 -34.00 29.04
N ARG A 461 5.49 -33.40 29.98
CA ARG A 461 4.22 -33.97 30.47
C ARG A 461 3.19 -34.10 29.36
N TYR A 462 3.02 -33.06 28.55
CA TYR A 462 2.08 -33.08 27.42
C TYR A 462 2.53 -34.06 26.34
N ALA A 463 3.83 -34.08 26.01
CA ALA A 463 4.41 -35.01 25.07
C ALA A 463 4.23 -36.47 25.52
N ARG A 464 4.43 -36.77 26.81
CA ARG A 464 4.23 -38.11 27.38
C ARG A 464 2.78 -38.56 27.25
N ARG A 465 1.81 -37.70 27.59
CA ARG A 465 0.38 -38.03 27.44
C ARG A 465 -0.02 -38.28 25.99
N LEU A 466 0.45 -37.45 25.06
CA LEU A 466 0.26 -37.68 23.63
C LEU A 466 0.93 -38.98 23.17
N TYR A 467 2.13 -39.26 23.67
CA TYR A 467 2.87 -40.47 23.36
C TYR A 467 2.13 -41.74 23.81
N ASP A 468 1.58 -41.72 25.02
CA ASP A 468 0.78 -42.81 25.60
C ASP A 468 -0.54 -43.02 24.83
N GLN A 469 -1.07 -41.95 24.21
CA GLN A 469 -2.23 -42.00 23.31
C GLN A 469 -1.89 -42.50 21.89
N GLY A 470 -0.62 -42.79 21.59
CA GLY A 470 -0.19 -43.25 20.27
C GLY A 470 0.15 -42.14 19.27
N GLU A 471 0.21 -40.88 19.71
CA GLU A 471 0.39 -39.73 18.81
C GLU A 471 1.86 -39.49 18.43
N ALA A 472 2.13 -39.29 17.14
CA ALA A 472 3.46 -38.99 16.61
C ALA A 472 4.05 -37.68 17.19
N ALA A 473 3.20 -36.67 17.38
CA ALA A 473 3.59 -35.40 18.00
C ALA A 473 4.11 -35.58 19.45
N GLY A 474 3.62 -36.60 20.16
CA GLY A 474 4.13 -36.96 21.49
C GLY A 474 5.56 -37.50 21.43
N ALA A 475 5.83 -38.41 20.50
CA ALA A 475 7.18 -38.97 20.30
C ALA A 475 8.18 -37.89 19.89
N LEU A 476 7.83 -37.05 18.90
CA LEU A 476 8.65 -35.90 18.51
C LEU A 476 8.84 -34.92 19.67
N GLY A 477 7.78 -34.61 20.42
CA GLY A 477 7.85 -33.74 21.59
C GLY A 477 8.80 -34.24 22.67
N LEU A 478 8.84 -35.55 22.93
CA LEU A 478 9.81 -36.16 23.86
C LEU A 478 11.25 -35.99 23.38
N ALA A 479 11.50 -36.17 22.08
CA ALA A 479 12.82 -35.93 21.49
C ALA A 479 13.24 -34.45 21.66
N LEU A 480 12.37 -33.51 21.28
CA LEU A 480 12.67 -32.07 21.34
C LEU A 480 12.86 -31.57 22.78
N THR A 481 12.07 -32.08 23.74
CA THR A 481 12.19 -31.71 25.16
C THR A 481 13.47 -32.23 25.80
N GLN A 482 13.89 -33.45 25.46
CA GLN A 482 15.16 -34.01 25.92
C GLN A 482 16.37 -33.23 25.37
N LEU A 483 16.30 -32.81 24.11
CA LEU A 483 17.31 -31.97 23.46
C LEU A 483 17.21 -30.48 23.82
N ARG A 484 16.15 -30.06 24.52
CA ARG A 484 15.85 -28.67 24.89
C ARG A 484 15.85 -27.71 23.69
N VAL A 485 15.26 -28.16 22.58
CA VAL A 485 15.04 -27.35 21.37
C VAL A 485 13.56 -27.05 21.18
N ARG A 486 13.25 -25.87 20.64
CA ARG A 486 11.86 -25.42 20.45
C ARG A 486 11.16 -26.11 19.27
N GLY A 487 11.95 -26.62 18.33
CA GLY A 487 11.52 -27.27 17.10
C GLY A 487 12.70 -27.95 16.40
N PRO A 488 12.44 -28.72 15.33
CA PRO A 488 13.45 -29.35 14.49
C PRO A 488 14.50 -28.37 13.94
N GLU A 489 14.17 -27.09 13.80
CA GLU A 489 15.08 -26.05 13.32
C GLU A 489 16.26 -25.82 14.27
N GLY A 490 16.06 -26.04 15.57
CA GLY A 490 17.13 -25.94 16.56
C GLY A 490 18.09 -27.12 16.59
N LEU A 491 17.85 -28.17 15.78
CA LEU A 491 18.69 -29.37 15.78
C LEU A 491 20.03 -29.16 15.06
N GLU A 492 20.19 -28.08 14.29
CA GLU A 492 21.46 -27.71 13.64
C GLU A 492 22.59 -27.58 14.68
N ASP A 493 22.28 -26.94 15.83
CA ASP A 493 23.24 -26.57 16.87
C ASP A 493 23.49 -27.67 17.92
N VAL A 494 22.69 -28.75 17.91
CA VAL A 494 22.79 -29.86 18.88
C VAL A 494 23.99 -30.76 18.56
N LEU A 495 24.63 -31.34 19.56
CA LEU A 495 25.72 -32.31 19.31
C LEU A 495 25.17 -33.62 18.73
N LEU A 496 25.89 -34.22 17.77
CA LEU A 496 25.44 -35.46 17.11
C LEU A 496 25.18 -36.60 18.11
N ILE A 497 25.99 -36.70 19.17
CA ILE A 497 25.83 -37.72 20.22
C ILE A 497 24.49 -37.57 20.94
N GLU A 498 24.07 -36.33 21.23
CA GLU A 498 22.81 -36.04 21.91
C GLU A 498 21.62 -36.30 20.96
N LEU A 499 21.73 -35.86 19.70
CA LEU A 499 20.71 -36.12 18.68
C LEU A 499 20.50 -37.63 18.45
N LYS A 500 21.57 -38.41 18.49
CA LYS A 500 21.52 -39.87 18.40
C LYS A 500 20.85 -40.52 19.61
N ALA A 501 20.98 -39.95 20.81
CA ALA A 501 20.34 -40.46 22.02
C ALA A 501 18.80 -40.44 21.93
N VAL A 502 18.22 -39.54 21.13
CA VAL A 502 16.77 -39.43 20.91
C VAL A 502 16.27 -40.10 19.63
N GLU A 503 17.16 -40.77 18.88
CA GLU A 503 16.81 -41.51 17.66
C GLU A 503 15.62 -42.47 17.81
N PRO A 504 15.47 -43.22 18.92
CA PRO A 504 14.31 -44.10 19.10
C PRO A 504 12.98 -43.34 19.04
N TYR A 505 12.91 -42.14 19.63
CA TYR A 505 11.71 -41.30 19.61
C TYR A 505 11.45 -40.71 18.23
N LEU A 506 12.50 -40.30 17.49
CA LEU A 506 12.36 -39.80 16.13
C LEU A 506 11.89 -40.90 15.16
N THR A 507 12.43 -42.10 15.32
CA THR A 507 12.04 -43.27 14.51
C THR A 507 10.60 -43.68 14.80
N ASP A 508 10.20 -43.71 16.07
CA ASP A 508 8.82 -44.00 16.49
C ASP A 508 7.85 -42.92 16.01
N ALA A 509 8.25 -41.64 16.06
CA ALA A 509 7.43 -40.53 15.54
C ALA A 509 7.11 -40.73 14.05
N VAL A 510 8.13 -40.99 13.22
CA VAL A 510 7.97 -41.25 11.77
C VAL A 510 7.17 -42.52 11.50
N ALA A 511 7.34 -43.58 12.32
CA ALA A 511 6.62 -44.83 12.16
C ALA A 511 5.11 -44.68 12.48
N ARG A 512 4.75 -43.85 13.45
CA ARG A 512 3.35 -43.58 13.85
C ARG A 512 2.62 -42.70 12.84
N ALA A 513 3.29 -41.66 12.35
CA ALA A 513 2.79 -40.79 11.30
C ALA A 513 3.97 -40.20 10.55
N GLU A 514 3.87 -40.14 9.22
CA GLU A 514 4.86 -39.49 8.36
C GLU A 514 4.77 -37.96 8.46
N ASP A 515 4.71 -37.40 9.68
CA ASP A 515 4.65 -35.96 9.89
C ASP A 515 5.95 -35.28 9.42
N ALA A 516 5.81 -34.16 8.72
CA ALA A 516 6.93 -33.44 8.11
C ALA A 516 8.01 -33.02 9.10
N MET A 517 7.64 -32.68 10.34
CA MET A 517 8.60 -32.24 11.37
C MET A 517 9.41 -33.41 11.93
N ALA A 518 8.78 -34.58 12.07
CA ALA A 518 9.46 -35.81 12.47
C ALA A 518 10.40 -36.30 11.36
N LEU A 519 9.96 -36.25 10.09
CA LEU A 519 10.77 -36.58 8.92
C LEU A 519 11.98 -35.65 8.79
N LEU A 520 11.80 -34.35 9.01
CA LEU A 520 12.89 -33.37 9.01
C LEU A 520 13.93 -33.70 10.10
N ALA A 521 13.49 -33.90 11.34
CA ALA A 521 14.39 -34.21 12.46
C ALA A 521 15.19 -35.50 12.23
N LEU A 522 14.54 -36.56 11.74
CA LEU A 522 15.22 -37.82 11.41
C LEU A 522 16.15 -37.66 10.19
N GLY A 523 15.71 -36.93 9.16
CA GLY A 523 16.51 -36.64 7.97
C GLY A 523 17.78 -35.85 8.29
N LEU A 524 17.69 -34.87 9.20
CA LEU A 524 18.84 -34.12 9.72
C LEU A 524 19.82 -35.03 10.47
N LEU A 525 19.32 -35.91 11.33
CA LEU A 525 20.18 -36.90 12.00
C LEU A 525 20.90 -37.77 10.96
N ARG A 526 20.19 -38.33 9.97
CA ARG A 526 20.79 -39.16 8.92
C ARG A 526 21.82 -38.41 8.07
N TYR A 527 21.56 -37.15 7.75
CA TYR A 527 22.51 -36.30 7.04
C TYR A 527 23.80 -36.12 7.85
N ARG A 528 23.68 -35.85 9.15
CA ARG A 528 24.83 -35.67 10.05
C ARG A 528 25.57 -36.96 10.39
N GLU A 529 24.92 -38.12 10.23
CA GLU A 529 25.55 -39.44 10.24
C GLU A 529 26.21 -39.80 8.89
N GLU A 530 26.18 -38.90 7.90
CA GLU A 530 26.65 -39.13 6.52
C GLU A 530 25.91 -40.29 5.81
N ARG A 531 24.73 -40.67 6.31
CA ARG A 531 23.83 -41.67 5.70
C ARG A 531 22.96 -40.98 4.65
N PHE A 532 23.61 -40.39 3.65
CA PHE A 532 22.97 -39.56 2.64
C PHE A 532 21.80 -40.22 1.90
N PRO A 533 21.81 -41.52 1.54
CA PRO A 533 20.66 -42.15 0.88
C PRO A 533 19.39 -42.19 1.74
N GLU A 534 19.54 -42.37 3.06
CA GLU A 534 18.40 -42.37 3.99
C GLU A 534 17.95 -40.94 4.30
N ALA A 535 18.91 -40.02 4.45
CA ALA A 535 18.62 -38.60 4.60
C ALA A 535 17.80 -38.06 3.42
N LEU A 536 18.17 -38.44 2.19
CA LEU A 536 17.47 -38.06 0.97
C LEU A 536 15.99 -38.43 1.03
N GLN A 537 15.66 -39.68 1.41
CA GLN A 537 14.27 -40.16 1.47
C GLN A 537 13.44 -39.38 2.48
N HIS A 538 13.97 -39.13 3.67
CA HIS A 538 13.26 -38.41 4.72
C HIS A 538 13.13 -36.92 4.41
N LEU A 539 14.21 -36.26 3.95
CA LEU A 539 14.22 -34.83 3.65
C LEU A 539 13.36 -34.48 2.44
N GLU A 540 13.31 -35.35 1.42
CA GLU A 540 12.45 -35.13 0.26
C GLU A 540 10.96 -35.14 0.64
N ARG A 541 10.54 -36.08 1.49
CA ARG A 541 9.16 -36.11 2.01
C ARG A 541 8.89 -34.93 2.94
N ALA A 542 9.82 -34.62 3.85
CA ALA A 542 9.72 -33.46 4.74
C ALA A 542 9.57 -32.15 3.97
N ALA A 543 10.29 -31.98 2.86
CA ALA A 543 10.23 -30.78 2.04
C ALA A 543 8.92 -30.65 1.24
N ARG A 544 8.28 -31.77 0.87
CA ARG A 544 6.98 -31.77 0.16
C ARG A 544 5.81 -31.50 1.10
N GLU A 545 5.84 -32.07 2.31
CA GLU A 545 4.72 -32.02 3.26
C GLU A 545 4.85 -30.87 4.28
N GLY A 546 6.07 -30.39 4.50
CA GLY A 546 6.37 -29.31 5.44
C GLY A 546 5.82 -27.95 5.02
N ARG A 547 5.83 -27.00 5.96
CA ARG A 547 5.36 -25.62 5.75
C ARG A 547 6.27 -24.59 6.42
N GLY A 548 6.37 -23.41 5.82
CA GLY A 548 7.16 -22.30 6.38
C GLY A 548 8.65 -22.64 6.48
N GLU A 549 9.29 -22.18 7.56
CA GLU A 549 10.74 -22.32 7.78
C GLU A 549 11.21 -23.79 7.81
N SER A 550 10.42 -24.70 8.39
CA SER A 550 10.73 -26.13 8.43
C SER A 550 10.91 -26.75 7.04
N ALA A 551 10.05 -26.41 6.08
CA ALA A 551 10.20 -26.85 4.70
C ALA A 551 11.40 -26.17 4.03
N GLY A 552 11.68 -24.91 4.35
CA GLY A 552 12.89 -24.22 3.91
C GLY A 552 14.16 -24.96 4.38
N LEU A 553 14.17 -25.42 5.63
CA LEU A 553 15.24 -26.22 6.21
C LEU A 553 15.37 -27.58 5.51
N ALA A 554 14.25 -28.26 5.28
CA ALA A 554 14.23 -29.53 4.57
C ALA A 554 14.83 -29.40 3.17
N TYR A 555 14.45 -28.37 2.40
CA TYR A 555 15.03 -28.10 1.08
C TYR A 555 16.53 -27.75 1.15
N HIS A 556 16.97 -27.01 2.19
CA HIS A 556 18.39 -26.70 2.37
C HIS A 556 19.22 -27.98 2.53
N TYR A 557 18.85 -28.85 3.47
CA TYR A 557 19.57 -30.10 3.68
C TYR A 557 19.36 -31.11 2.57
N LEU A 558 18.22 -31.08 1.87
CA LEU A 558 18.00 -31.87 0.66
C LEU A 558 19.02 -31.48 -0.42
N ALA A 559 19.24 -30.18 -0.63
CA ALA A 559 20.25 -29.68 -1.58
C ALA A 559 21.66 -30.14 -1.19
N LEU A 560 22.03 -30.02 0.09
CA LEU A 560 23.33 -30.48 0.58
C LEU A 560 23.51 -32.00 0.44
N THR A 561 22.46 -32.77 0.73
CA THR A 561 22.46 -34.23 0.59
C THR A 561 22.62 -34.65 -0.87
N LYS A 562 21.87 -34.01 -1.78
CA LYS A 562 21.99 -34.23 -3.23
C LYS A 562 23.38 -33.87 -3.76
N ARG A 563 23.97 -32.77 -3.26
CA ARG A 563 25.34 -32.36 -3.57
C ARG A 563 26.34 -33.45 -3.15
N ALA A 564 26.22 -33.97 -1.93
CA ALA A 564 27.08 -35.05 -1.43
C ALA A 564 26.94 -36.36 -2.24
N LEU A 565 25.73 -36.65 -2.75
CA LEU A 565 25.45 -37.81 -3.60
C LEU A 565 25.82 -37.60 -5.08
N GLY A 566 26.31 -36.43 -5.48
CA GLY A 566 26.74 -36.14 -6.85
C GLY A 566 25.60 -35.90 -7.84
N TYR A 567 24.43 -35.42 -7.39
CA TYR A 567 23.33 -35.03 -8.27
C TYR A 567 23.70 -33.82 -9.14
N PRO A 568 23.01 -33.60 -10.28
CA PRO A 568 23.24 -32.44 -11.13
C PRO A 568 23.12 -31.11 -10.37
N MET A 569 24.04 -30.17 -10.64
CA MET A 569 24.06 -28.86 -9.97
C MET A 569 22.76 -28.07 -10.16
N LEU A 570 22.07 -28.24 -11.29
CA LEU A 570 20.76 -27.64 -11.53
C LEU A 570 19.72 -28.06 -10.47
N GLU A 571 19.70 -29.34 -10.08
CA GLU A 571 18.78 -29.83 -9.05
C GLU A 571 19.15 -29.30 -7.67
N VAL A 572 20.44 -29.30 -7.35
CA VAL A 572 20.98 -28.79 -6.08
C VAL A 572 20.64 -27.31 -5.91
N LEU A 573 20.89 -26.49 -6.93
CA LEU A 573 20.58 -25.06 -6.91
C LEU A 573 19.07 -24.80 -6.93
N GLY A 574 18.30 -25.65 -7.62
CA GLY A 574 16.83 -25.61 -7.58
C GLY A 574 16.27 -25.85 -6.17
N ASP A 575 16.85 -26.79 -5.41
CA ASP A 575 16.48 -27.02 -4.01
C ASP A 575 16.92 -25.84 -3.11
N HIS A 576 18.11 -25.28 -3.31
CA HIS A 576 18.52 -24.06 -2.61
C HIS A 576 17.61 -22.86 -2.90
N LYS A 577 17.13 -22.72 -4.14
CA LYS A 577 16.13 -21.69 -4.51
C LYS A 577 14.82 -21.89 -3.74
N ARG A 578 14.31 -23.13 -3.68
CA ARG A 578 13.10 -23.47 -2.89
C ARG A 578 13.30 -23.21 -1.41
N ALA A 579 14.47 -23.55 -0.87
CA ALA A 579 14.86 -23.25 0.50
C ALA A 579 14.84 -21.73 0.76
N HIS A 580 15.48 -20.95 -0.10
CA HIS A 580 15.56 -19.49 0.01
C HIS A 580 14.17 -18.82 0.05
N ALA A 581 13.22 -19.32 -0.74
CA ALA A 581 11.86 -18.79 -0.79
C ALA A 581 11.10 -18.94 0.54
N LEU A 582 11.51 -19.90 1.38
CA LEU A 582 10.87 -20.21 2.67
C LEU A 582 11.71 -19.75 3.87
N ARG A 583 13.04 -19.77 3.74
CA ARG A 583 14.03 -19.30 4.72
C ARG A 583 15.06 -18.46 3.97
N ALA A 584 15.03 -17.14 4.17
CA ALA A 584 15.93 -16.23 3.47
C ALA A 584 17.41 -16.58 3.75
N TYR A 585 18.23 -16.55 2.70
CA TYR A 585 19.66 -16.77 2.81
C TYR A 585 20.38 -15.43 2.94
N PRO A 586 21.52 -15.40 3.65
CA PRO A 586 22.40 -14.23 3.66
C PRO A 586 22.87 -13.88 2.24
N LEU A 587 23.09 -12.59 2.00
CA LEU A 587 23.52 -12.08 0.69
C LEU A 587 24.82 -12.70 0.16
N PRO A 588 25.86 -12.93 0.98
CA PRO A 588 27.08 -13.59 0.50
C PRO A 588 26.83 -15.01 -0.02
N VAL A 589 25.88 -15.73 0.59
CA VAL A 589 25.51 -17.09 0.17
C VAL A 589 24.77 -17.05 -1.17
N LEU A 590 23.86 -16.09 -1.36
CA LEU A 590 23.17 -15.89 -2.64
C LEU A 590 24.14 -15.49 -3.76
N TYR A 591 25.12 -14.65 -3.46
CA TYR A 591 26.16 -14.27 -4.42
C TYR A 591 27.02 -15.49 -4.82
N GLN A 592 27.45 -16.31 -3.84
CA GLN A 592 28.16 -17.55 -4.13
C GLN A 592 27.31 -18.51 -4.98
N MET A 593 26.01 -18.66 -4.69
CA MET A 593 25.11 -19.49 -5.49
C MET A 593 24.93 -18.96 -6.92
N ALA A 594 24.96 -17.65 -7.12
CA ALA A 594 24.95 -17.07 -8.46
C ALA A 594 26.22 -17.41 -9.25
N GLN A 595 27.39 -17.36 -8.61
CA GLN A 595 28.66 -17.78 -9.21
C GLN A 595 28.66 -19.28 -9.55
N GLU A 596 28.20 -20.13 -8.63
CA GLU A 596 28.07 -21.57 -8.85
C GLU A 596 27.10 -21.90 -9.99
N ALA A 597 25.97 -21.18 -10.08
CA ALA A 597 25.00 -21.32 -11.17
C ALA A 597 25.60 -20.96 -12.53
N LEU A 598 26.35 -19.85 -12.61
CA LEU A 598 27.01 -19.47 -13.86
C LEU A 598 28.09 -20.48 -14.25
N ALA A 599 28.92 -20.93 -13.30
CA ALA A 599 29.94 -21.94 -13.55
C ALA A 599 29.35 -23.29 -14.00
N ALA A 600 28.13 -23.62 -13.55
CA ALA A 600 27.38 -24.78 -13.98
C ALA A 600 26.68 -24.62 -15.35
N GLY A 601 26.79 -23.45 -16.00
CA GLY A 601 26.15 -23.17 -17.29
C GLY A 601 24.67 -22.81 -17.18
N GLU A 602 24.20 -22.36 -16.02
CA GLU A 602 22.80 -22.04 -15.73
C GLU A 602 22.60 -20.52 -15.53
N PRO A 603 22.64 -19.70 -16.61
CA PRO A 603 22.62 -18.25 -16.51
C PRO A 603 21.27 -17.69 -15.99
N VAL A 604 20.17 -18.43 -16.17
CA VAL A 604 18.85 -18.02 -15.66
C VAL A 604 18.82 -18.07 -14.14
N LEU A 605 19.30 -19.16 -13.54
CA LEU A 605 19.39 -19.28 -12.08
C LEU A 605 20.39 -18.28 -11.50
N ALA A 606 21.52 -18.04 -12.19
CA ALA A 606 22.49 -17.05 -11.77
C ALA A 606 21.87 -15.64 -11.68
N ARG A 607 21.09 -15.23 -12.70
CA ARG A 607 20.34 -13.96 -12.70
C ARG A 607 19.30 -13.91 -11.60
N GLU A 608 18.58 -15.00 -11.33
CA GLU A 608 17.59 -15.01 -10.26
C GLU A 608 18.21 -14.81 -8.87
N PHE A 609 19.31 -15.51 -8.57
CA PHE A 609 20.04 -15.31 -7.31
C PHE A 609 20.60 -13.89 -7.20
N LEU A 610 21.17 -13.35 -8.29
CA LEU A 610 21.63 -11.96 -8.34
C LEU A 610 20.50 -10.95 -8.18
N GLY A 611 19.32 -11.22 -8.74
CA GLY A 611 18.13 -10.38 -8.55
C GLY A 611 17.79 -10.24 -7.07
N ARG A 612 17.87 -11.34 -6.31
CA ARG A 612 17.67 -11.31 -4.84
C ARG A 612 18.76 -10.53 -4.11
N VAL A 613 20.01 -10.58 -4.59
CA VAL A 613 21.09 -9.76 -4.04
C VAL A 613 20.84 -8.27 -4.29
N ARG A 614 20.33 -7.91 -5.47
CA ARG A 614 19.96 -6.52 -5.81
C ARG A 614 18.82 -5.99 -4.94
N ASP A 615 17.76 -6.79 -4.76
CA ASP A 615 16.56 -6.40 -4.01
C ASP A 615 16.86 -6.08 -2.53
N ALA A 616 17.84 -6.76 -1.93
CA ALA A 616 18.19 -6.56 -0.52
C ALA A 616 19.17 -5.39 -0.27
N GLY A 617 19.66 -4.75 -1.33
CA GLY A 617 20.58 -3.61 -1.26
C GLY A 617 22.06 -4.00 -1.32
N LEU A 618 22.83 -3.21 -2.08
CA LEU A 618 24.26 -3.46 -2.35
C LEU A 618 25.20 -3.07 -1.20
N GLU A 619 24.69 -2.47 -0.12
CA GLU A 619 25.49 -2.02 1.03
C GLU A 619 26.16 -3.20 1.76
N ALA A 620 25.45 -4.32 1.90
CA ALA A 620 25.95 -5.51 2.59
C ALA A 620 26.96 -6.33 1.77
N VAL A 621 27.17 -5.98 0.50
CA VAL A 621 28.09 -6.66 -0.43
C VAL A 621 29.14 -5.67 -0.95
N GLN A 622 29.34 -4.55 -0.26
CA GLN A 622 30.23 -3.46 -0.69
C GLN A 622 31.67 -3.93 -0.90
N ASP A 623 32.17 -4.84 -0.05
CA ASP A 623 33.51 -5.44 -0.18
C ASP A 623 33.66 -6.37 -1.40
N GLN A 624 32.54 -6.80 -1.99
CA GLN A 624 32.49 -7.69 -3.16
C GLN A 624 31.83 -7.01 -4.36
N LEU A 625 31.59 -5.69 -4.30
CA LEU A 625 30.82 -4.93 -5.29
C LEU A 625 31.40 -5.08 -6.71
N GLU A 626 32.72 -5.05 -6.86
CA GLU A 626 33.37 -5.25 -8.17
C GLU A 626 33.06 -6.64 -8.76
N GLY A 627 33.08 -7.68 -7.93
CA GLY A 627 32.73 -9.03 -8.33
C GLY A 627 31.25 -9.19 -8.68
N VAL A 628 30.36 -8.48 -7.98
CA VAL A 628 28.93 -8.45 -8.32
C VAL A 628 28.71 -7.72 -9.65
N LEU A 629 29.36 -6.57 -9.85
CA LEU A 629 29.25 -5.78 -11.08
C LEU A 629 29.79 -6.54 -12.29
N ALA A 630 30.91 -7.26 -12.15
CA ALA A 630 31.46 -8.11 -13.22
C ALA A 630 30.47 -9.22 -13.60
N LEU A 631 29.83 -9.86 -12.61
CA LEU A 631 28.86 -10.92 -12.84
C LEU A 631 27.58 -10.38 -13.52
N VAL A 632 27.12 -9.19 -13.13
CA VAL A 632 25.99 -8.50 -13.78
C VAL A 632 26.35 -8.08 -15.20
N GLU A 633 27.57 -7.58 -15.43
CA GLU A 633 28.03 -7.20 -16.78
C GLU A 633 28.05 -8.42 -17.71
N GLU A 634 28.51 -9.57 -17.23
CA GLU A 634 28.54 -10.83 -18.00
C GLU A 634 27.13 -11.37 -18.28
N LEU A 635 26.23 -11.32 -17.29
CA LEU A 635 24.89 -11.91 -17.40
C LEU A 635 23.85 -11.01 -18.05
N GLU A 636 23.87 -9.71 -17.78
CA GLU A 636 22.83 -8.74 -18.17
C GLU A 636 23.37 -7.61 -19.06
N GLY A 637 24.68 -7.44 -19.12
CA GLY A 637 25.35 -6.44 -19.94
C GLY A 637 25.80 -5.19 -19.17
N PRO A 638 26.59 -4.34 -19.85
CA PRO A 638 27.25 -3.19 -19.22
C PRO A 638 26.29 -2.10 -18.73
N TRP A 639 25.09 -1.99 -19.32
CA TRP A 639 24.08 -1.02 -18.90
C TRP A 639 23.52 -1.32 -17.51
N GLU A 640 23.20 -2.58 -17.21
CA GLU A 640 22.66 -2.95 -15.90
C GLU A 640 23.73 -2.84 -14.81
N ALA A 641 24.96 -3.26 -15.10
CA ALA A 641 26.10 -3.02 -14.20
C ALA A 641 26.30 -1.51 -13.94
N PHE A 642 26.22 -0.67 -14.98
CA PHE A 642 26.33 0.78 -14.84
C PHE A 642 25.22 1.37 -13.98
N ARG A 643 23.97 0.96 -14.17
CA ARG A 643 22.83 1.43 -13.37
C ARG A 643 22.98 1.09 -11.89
N LEU A 644 23.45 -0.11 -11.59
CA LEU A 644 23.70 -0.53 -10.21
C LEU A 644 24.80 0.32 -9.56
N LEU A 645 25.92 0.50 -10.26
CA LEU A 645 27.03 1.32 -9.76
C LEU A 645 26.63 2.78 -9.58
N THR A 646 25.96 3.40 -10.56
CA THR A 646 25.56 4.82 -10.47
C THR A 646 24.51 5.06 -9.39
N SER A 647 23.59 4.13 -9.15
CA SER A 647 22.66 4.18 -8.02
C SER A 647 23.39 4.15 -6.67
N ALA A 648 24.44 3.34 -6.54
CA ALA A 648 25.27 3.31 -5.34
C ALA A 648 26.06 4.62 -5.17
N LEU A 649 26.62 5.17 -6.25
CA LEU A 649 27.40 6.41 -6.23
C LEU A 649 26.55 7.64 -5.90
N ALA A 650 25.27 7.67 -6.29
CA ALA A 650 24.36 8.77 -5.98
C ALA A 650 24.20 9.04 -4.46
N HIS A 651 24.43 8.02 -3.63
CA HIS A 651 24.35 8.10 -2.18
C HIS A 651 25.72 8.35 -1.51
N THR A 652 26.80 8.49 -2.29
CA THR A 652 28.16 8.67 -1.80
C THR A 652 28.63 10.12 -1.98
N PRO A 653 28.82 10.91 -0.90
CA PRO A 653 29.09 12.35 -1.01
C PRO A 653 30.41 12.72 -1.70
N HIS A 654 31.37 11.79 -1.82
CA HIS A 654 32.58 11.95 -2.64
C HIS A 654 33.01 10.59 -3.22
N PRO A 655 32.55 10.20 -4.43
CA PRO A 655 32.90 8.91 -5.00
C PRO A 655 34.41 8.80 -5.27
N ALA A 656 34.97 7.60 -5.06
CA ALA A 656 36.38 7.36 -5.33
C ALA A 656 36.68 7.45 -6.83
N LEU A 657 37.90 7.88 -7.19
CA LEU A 657 38.30 7.99 -8.60
C LEU A 657 38.18 6.66 -9.35
N GLU A 658 38.48 5.54 -8.68
CA GLU A 658 38.37 4.19 -9.24
C GLU A 658 36.93 3.79 -9.57
N GLN A 659 35.97 4.18 -8.73
CA GLN A 659 34.54 3.93 -8.95
C GLN A 659 34.00 4.77 -10.10
N LEU A 660 34.42 6.04 -10.21
CA LEU A 660 34.08 6.89 -11.36
C LEU A 660 34.73 6.37 -12.65
N ALA A 661 35.97 5.86 -12.58
CA ALA A 661 36.63 5.24 -13.72
C ALA A 661 35.91 3.96 -14.17
N LEU A 662 35.42 3.15 -13.23
CA LEU A 662 34.61 1.96 -13.51
C LEU A 662 33.27 2.33 -14.15
N ALA A 663 32.58 3.34 -13.62
CA ALA A 663 31.33 3.84 -14.20
C ALA A 663 31.55 4.39 -15.62
N TYR A 664 32.64 5.12 -15.85
CA TYR A 664 33.04 5.58 -17.17
C TYR A 664 33.41 4.42 -18.11
N ARG A 665 34.10 3.37 -17.65
CA ARG A 665 34.37 2.17 -18.45
C ARG A 665 33.07 1.53 -18.93
N LEU A 666 32.12 1.34 -18.02
CA LEU A 666 30.81 0.74 -18.35
C LEU A 666 29.98 1.62 -19.29
N SER A 667 30.09 2.94 -19.18
CA SER A 667 29.35 3.87 -20.06
C SER A 667 29.83 3.90 -21.51
N ARG A 668 31.02 3.35 -21.81
CA ARG A 668 31.60 3.30 -23.16
C ARG A 668 30.76 2.53 -24.18
N SER A 669 29.88 1.62 -23.75
CA SER A 669 28.95 0.92 -24.64
C SER A 669 27.74 1.77 -25.08
N PHE A 670 27.45 2.87 -24.39
CA PHE A 670 26.27 3.73 -24.62
C PHE A 670 26.62 5.23 -24.45
N ARG A 671 27.72 5.64 -25.09
CA ARG A 671 28.34 6.98 -24.97
C ARG A 671 27.41 8.16 -25.29
N GLN A 672 26.33 7.92 -26.03
CA GLN A 672 25.38 8.96 -26.46
C GLN A 672 24.31 9.27 -25.41
N SER A 673 24.19 8.47 -24.36
CA SER A 673 23.22 8.71 -23.28
C SER A 673 23.62 9.90 -22.41
N GLU A 674 22.62 10.61 -21.86
CA GLU A 674 22.84 11.70 -20.92
C GLU A 674 23.57 11.21 -19.66
N GLU A 675 23.31 9.98 -19.23
CA GLU A 675 23.96 9.36 -18.09
C GLU A 675 25.46 9.12 -18.33
N ALA A 676 25.84 8.69 -19.53
CA ALA A 676 27.24 8.54 -19.91
C ALA A 676 27.97 9.89 -19.95
N GLU A 677 27.31 10.92 -20.46
CA GLU A 677 27.84 12.29 -20.49
C GLU A 677 28.05 12.83 -19.07
N LYS A 678 27.07 12.65 -18.19
CA LYS A 678 27.15 13.08 -16.79
C LYS A 678 28.32 12.41 -16.05
N VAL A 679 28.45 11.10 -16.16
CA VAL A 679 29.54 10.34 -15.52
C VAL A 679 30.90 10.74 -16.11
N ARG A 680 30.99 11.00 -17.42
CA ARG A 680 32.21 11.55 -18.04
C ARG A 680 32.58 12.90 -17.43
N GLY A 681 31.61 13.79 -17.27
CA GLY A 681 31.82 15.12 -16.66
C GLY A 681 32.27 15.02 -15.20
N GLU A 682 31.64 14.15 -14.40
CA GLU A 682 32.02 13.90 -13.00
C GLU A 682 33.42 13.30 -12.89
N TYR A 683 33.76 12.35 -13.77
CA TYR A 683 35.10 11.75 -13.81
C TYR A 683 36.17 12.76 -14.25
N LEU A 684 35.90 13.58 -15.27
CA LEU A 684 36.78 14.68 -15.70
C LEU A 684 37.00 15.69 -14.58
N ALA A 685 35.94 16.12 -13.88
CA ALA A 685 36.06 17.03 -12.75
C ALA A 685 36.93 16.44 -11.63
N ALA A 686 36.78 15.14 -11.34
CA ALA A 686 37.60 14.43 -10.36
C ALA A 686 39.08 14.33 -10.78
N LEU A 687 39.37 14.12 -12.07
CA LEU A 687 40.73 14.13 -12.61
C LEU A 687 41.38 15.52 -12.48
N TYR A 688 40.64 16.59 -12.82
CA TYR A 688 41.12 17.95 -12.66
C TYR A 688 41.39 18.32 -11.20
N ALA A 689 40.48 17.96 -10.28
CA ALA A 689 40.64 18.22 -8.85
C ALA A 689 41.89 17.52 -8.27
N ARG A 690 42.30 16.37 -8.83
CA ARG A 690 43.51 15.63 -8.45
C ARG A 690 44.75 16.01 -9.26
N GLY A 691 44.67 17.02 -10.14
CA GLY A 691 45.80 17.48 -10.95
C GLY A 691 46.26 16.51 -12.05
N ARG A 692 45.45 15.50 -12.41
CA ARG A 692 45.78 14.49 -13.43
C ARG A 692 45.43 14.99 -14.83
N LEU A 693 46.10 16.06 -15.25
CA LEU A 693 45.79 16.78 -16.49
C LEU A 693 46.02 15.92 -17.75
N GLU A 694 47.08 15.11 -17.78
CA GLU A 694 47.38 14.25 -18.91
C GLU A 694 46.34 13.13 -19.11
N GLU A 695 45.84 12.54 -18.02
CA GLU A 695 44.76 11.53 -18.08
C GLU A 695 43.45 12.15 -18.59
N ALA A 696 43.13 13.38 -18.17
CA ALA A 696 41.97 14.12 -18.68
C ALA A 696 42.09 14.43 -20.17
N ARG A 697 43.29 14.80 -20.65
CA ARG A 697 43.53 15.02 -22.08
C ARG A 697 43.33 13.75 -22.89
N GLN A 698 43.94 12.65 -22.46
CA GLN A 698 43.83 11.36 -23.14
C GLN A 698 42.38 10.90 -23.24
N LEU A 699 41.60 11.06 -22.17
CA LEU A 699 40.17 10.74 -22.16
C LEU A 699 39.41 11.52 -23.25
N LEU A 700 39.60 12.84 -23.32
CA LEU A 700 38.91 13.70 -24.28
C LEU A 700 39.33 13.41 -25.73
N GLU A 701 40.63 13.17 -25.96
CA GLU A 701 41.13 12.76 -27.28
C GLU A 701 40.57 11.41 -27.70
N ASP A 702 40.49 10.43 -26.79
CA ASP A 702 39.91 9.12 -27.06
C ASP A 702 38.40 9.22 -27.36
N GLU A 703 37.66 10.07 -26.65
CA GLU A 703 36.25 10.32 -26.97
C GLU A 703 36.08 10.93 -28.37
N LEU A 704 36.93 11.89 -28.76
CA LEU A 704 36.87 12.49 -30.10
C LEU A 704 37.30 11.54 -31.21
N ARG A 705 38.20 10.58 -30.95
CA ARG A 705 38.53 9.52 -31.92
C ARG A 705 37.31 8.68 -32.27
N HIS A 706 36.46 8.41 -31.28
CA HIS A 706 35.25 7.62 -31.47
C HIS A 706 34.05 8.45 -31.95
N ARG A 707 33.92 9.70 -31.49
CA ARG A 707 32.89 10.64 -31.91
C ARG A 707 33.51 11.95 -32.39
N PRO A 708 33.96 12.01 -33.67
CA PRO A 708 34.61 13.19 -34.23
C PRO A 708 33.75 14.44 -34.31
N GLY A 709 32.43 14.34 -34.15
CA GLY A 709 31.49 15.47 -34.16
C GLY A 709 30.92 15.84 -32.77
N ALA A 710 31.50 15.33 -31.68
CA ALA A 710 31.05 15.62 -30.32
C ALA A 710 31.41 17.06 -29.90
N LEU A 711 30.53 18.02 -30.14
CA LEU A 711 30.76 19.43 -29.79
C LEU A 711 31.06 19.62 -28.30
N GLU A 712 30.38 18.87 -27.43
CA GLU A 712 30.59 18.91 -25.99
C GLU A 712 32.01 18.50 -25.60
N VAL A 713 32.55 17.45 -26.23
CA VAL A 713 33.91 16.97 -25.97
C VAL A 713 34.96 17.90 -26.60
N MET A 714 34.66 18.48 -27.76
CA MET A 714 35.53 19.49 -28.37
C MET A 714 35.63 20.74 -27.50
N PHE A 715 34.54 21.16 -26.86
CA PHE A 715 34.56 22.29 -25.93
C PHE A 715 35.42 21.96 -24.71
N ASP A 716 35.21 20.80 -24.09
CA ASP A 716 36.01 20.35 -22.94
C ASP A 716 37.51 20.25 -23.29
N LEU A 717 37.86 19.80 -24.51
CA LEU A 717 39.24 19.70 -24.98
C LEU A 717 39.85 21.07 -25.32
N ALA A 718 39.08 21.96 -25.95
CA ALA A 718 39.55 23.32 -26.23
C ALA A 718 39.83 24.08 -24.93
N GLU A 719 38.96 23.95 -23.94
CA GLU A 719 39.16 24.51 -22.59
C GLU A 719 40.38 23.90 -21.90
N HIS A 720 40.59 22.59 -22.02
CA HIS A 720 41.79 21.93 -21.52
C HIS A 720 43.07 22.58 -22.08
N PHE A 721 43.07 22.88 -23.39
CA PHE A 721 44.20 23.56 -24.03
C PHE A 721 44.33 25.03 -23.63
N GLU A 722 43.23 25.75 -23.40
CA GLU A 722 43.29 27.11 -22.85
C GLU A 722 43.85 27.14 -21.43
N ARG A 723 43.42 26.21 -20.56
CA ARG A 723 43.92 26.07 -19.18
C ARG A 723 45.40 25.73 -19.11
N SER A 724 45.88 24.94 -20.06
CA SER A 724 47.31 24.58 -20.17
C SER A 724 48.14 25.63 -20.91
N GLY A 725 47.55 26.76 -21.32
CA GLY A 725 48.23 27.84 -22.05
C GLY A 725 48.55 27.53 -23.52
N ALA A 726 48.04 26.41 -24.04
CA ALA A 726 48.23 25.94 -25.42
C ALA A 726 47.20 26.57 -26.39
N TYR A 727 47.12 27.90 -26.42
CA TYR A 727 46.08 28.64 -27.17
C TYR A 727 46.01 28.34 -28.66
N LYS A 728 47.14 27.97 -29.30
CA LYS A 728 47.13 27.55 -30.71
C LYS A 728 46.33 26.27 -30.93
N LYS A 729 46.52 25.28 -30.05
CA LYS A 729 45.76 24.02 -30.09
C LYS A 729 44.30 24.24 -29.72
N ALA A 730 44.03 25.12 -28.75
CA ALA A 730 42.66 25.52 -28.42
C ALA A 730 41.94 26.12 -29.63
N ALA A 731 42.58 27.05 -30.35
CA ALA A 731 42.02 27.66 -31.56
C ALA A 731 41.75 26.64 -32.68
N GLU A 732 42.63 25.65 -32.86
CA GLU A 732 42.41 24.54 -33.82
C GLU A 732 41.17 23.70 -33.46
N VAL A 733 40.99 23.38 -32.16
CA VAL A 733 39.83 22.61 -31.69
C VAL A 733 38.54 23.43 -31.82
N TRP A 734 38.57 24.71 -31.43
CA TRP A 734 37.42 25.62 -31.61
C TRP A 734 37.04 25.81 -33.07
N ARG A 735 38.01 25.84 -33.99
CA ARG A 735 37.75 25.94 -35.43
C ARG A 735 37.01 24.70 -35.95
N LYS A 736 37.45 23.51 -35.55
CA LYS A 736 36.72 22.27 -35.86
C LYS A 736 35.31 22.27 -35.27
N ALA A 737 35.16 22.78 -34.05
CA ALA A 737 33.84 22.90 -33.42
C ALA A 737 32.94 23.88 -34.17
N LEU A 738 33.48 24.99 -34.71
CA LEU A 738 32.75 25.93 -35.55
C LEU A 738 32.23 25.25 -36.82
N GLU A 739 33.09 24.50 -37.51
CA GLU A 739 32.72 23.76 -38.72
C GLU A 739 31.62 22.74 -38.44
N VAL A 740 31.71 21.99 -37.33
CA VAL A 740 30.68 21.03 -36.93
C VAL A 740 29.37 21.73 -36.58
N ALA A 741 29.40 22.80 -35.78
CA ALA A 741 28.20 23.55 -35.42
C ALA A 741 27.51 24.17 -36.63
N TYR A 742 28.29 24.74 -37.56
CA TYR A 742 27.75 25.42 -38.74
C TYR A 742 27.32 24.47 -39.86
N TYR A 743 28.16 23.51 -40.26
CA TYR A 743 27.88 22.66 -41.41
C TYR A 743 27.12 21.38 -41.06
N ALA A 744 27.39 20.77 -39.89
CA ALA A 744 26.77 19.50 -39.51
C ALA A 744 25.47 19.71 -38.71
N GLU A 745 25.53 20.47 -37.61
CA GLU A 745 24.37 20.72 -36.75
C GLU A 745 23.45 21.83 -37.29
N LYS A 746 23.98 22.72 -38.15
CA LYS A 746 23.28 23.88 -38.72
C LYS A 746 22.70 24.84 -37.67
N ASP A 747 23.37 24.91 -36.52
CA ASP A 747 23.01 25.80 -35.43
C ASP A 747 23.76 27.14 -35.58
N LEU A 748 23.07 28.12 -36.15
CA LEU A 748 23.64 29.45 -36.40
C LEU A 748 23.95 30.21 -35.11
N GLU A 749 23.19 30.01 -34.03
CA GLU A 749 23.45 30.67 -32.75
C GLU A 749 24.70 30.09 -32.09
N LEU A 750 24.85 28.77 -32.10
CA LEU A 750 26.03 28.09 -31.57
C LEU A 750 27.28 28.39 -32.41
N ALA A 751 27.17 28.38 -33.74
CA ALA A 751 28.24 28.79 -34.63
C ALA A 751 28.66 30.24 -34.38
N ARG A 752 27.70 31.15 -34.17
CA ARG A 752 27.96 32.54 -33.78
C ARG A 752 28.72 32.63 -32.43
N GLU A 753 28.32 31.85 -31.43
CA GLU A 753 29.00 31.80 -30.13
C GLU A 753 30.44 31.30 -30.23
N ILE A 754 30.66 30.22 -30.98
CA ILE A 754 32.01 29.65 -31.21
C ILE A 754 32.87 30.65 -31.99
N LEU A 755 32.30 31.30 -33.01
CA LEU A 755 33.00 32.31 -33.80
C LEU A 755 33.42 33.51 -32.94
N ARG A 756 32.58 33.93 -31.99
CA ARG A 756 32.94 34.97 -31.01
C ARG A 756 34.12 34.55 -30.15
N ASN A 757 34.17 33.30 -29.70
CA ASN A 757 35.30 32.77 -28.93
C ASN A 757 36.58 32.72 -29.79
N LEU A 758 36.47 32.30 -31.06
CA LEU A 758 37.59 32.27 -32.00
C LEU A 758 38.12 33.66 -32.33
N LEU A 759 37.25 34.64 -32.58
CA LEU A 759 37.63 36.04 -32.79
C LEU A 759 38.29 36.63 -31.54
N PHE A 760 37.86 36.19 -30.34
CA PHE A 760 38.54 36.56 -29.12
C PHE A 760 39.92 35.91 -28.98
N LEU A 761 40.15 34.69 -29.44
CA LEU A 761 41.48 34.06 -29.41
C LEU A 761 42.39 34.66 -30.49
N ASN A 762 41.89 34.82 -31.72
CA ASN A 762 42.63 35.28 -32.89
C ASN A 762 41.89 36.40 -33.66
N PRO A 763 41.90 37.66 -33.16
CA PRO A 763 41.09 38.76 -33.70
C PRO A 763 41.52 39.27 -35.07
N THR A 764 42.74 38.95 -35.51
CA THR A 764 43.32 39.37 -36.79
C THR A 764 43.25 38.30 -37.86
N ASP A 765 42.57 37.18 -37.60
CA ASP A 765 42.44 36.07 -38.54
C ASP A 765 41.45 36.42 -39.67
N PRO A 766 41.91 36.57 -40.93
CA PRO A 766 41.02 36.91 -42.03
C PRO A 766 40.01 35.79 -42.34
N GLU A 767 40.29 34.53 -41.99
CA GLU A 767 39.37 33.41 -42.21
C GLU A 767 38.13 33.52 -41.31
N LEU A 768 38.28 34.00 -40.09
CA LEU A 768 37.15 34.19 -39.16
C LEU A 768 36.20 35.31 -39.63
N ALA A 769 36.73 36.30 -40.34
CA ALA A 769 35.90 37.31 -40.99
C ALA A 769 35.06 36.71 -42.12
N LEU A 770 35.60 35.75 -42.88
CA LEU A 770 34.85 35.03 -43.93
C LEU A 770 33.72 34.20 -43.33
N TYR A 771 33.97 33.46 -42.25
CA TYR A 771 32.92 32.70 -41.54
C TYR A 771 31.79 33.61 -41.02
N LEU A 772 32.11 34.84 -40.59
CA LEU A 772 31.08 35.81 -40.18
C LEU A 772 30.19 36.22 -41.37
N GLU A 773 30.78 36.45 -42.54
CA GLU A 773 30.01 36.79 -43.75
C GLU A 773 29.16 35.60 -44.24
N GLU A 774 29.66 34.37 -44.12
CA GLU A 774 28.88 33.15 -44.42
C GLU A 774 27.67 33.00 -43.47
N LEU A 775 27.86 33.22 -42.17
CA LEU A 775 26.77 33.19 -41.18
C LEU A 775 25.72 34.25 -41.48
N LYS A 776 26.12 35.48 -41.82
CA LYS A 776 25.19 36.56 -42.22
C LYS A 776 24.40 36.21 -43.47
N ALA A 777 25.08 35.72 -44.51
CA ALA A 777 24.40 35.33 -45.75
C ALA A 777 23.35 34.23 -45.51
N THR A 778 23.67 33.28 -44.60
CA THR A 778 22.75 32.20 -44.22
C THR A 778 21.58 32.73 -43.40
N SER A 779 21.84 33.61 -42.42
CA SER A 779 20.82 34.27 -41.59
C SER A 779 19.86 35.10 -42.43
N ALA A 780 20.37 35.90 -43.38
CA ALA A 780 19.58 36.69 -44.31
C ALA A 780 18.69 35.81 -45.20
N ALA A 781 19.20 34.67 -45.69
CA ALA A 781 18.43 33.73 -46.48
C ALA A 781 17.31 33.06 -45.67
N LEU A 782 17.57 32.69 -44.41
CA LEU A 782 16.55 32.14 -43.51
C LEU A 782 15.48 33.18 -43.14
N ALA A 783 15.89 34.42 -42.81
CA ALA A 783 14.98 35.52 -42.51
C ALA A 783 14.02 35.81 -43.70
N GLN A 784 14.52 35.73 -44.94
CA GLN A 784 13.70 35.85 -46.15
C GLN A 784 12.71 34.70 -46.33
N LEU A 785 13.09 33.47 -45.97
CA LEU A 785 12.21 32.30 -46.06
C LEU A 785 11.12 32.31 -44.98
N ASP A 786 11.46 32.75 -43.77
CA ASP A 786 10.59 32.71 -42.60
C ASP A 786 9.77 34.00 -42.40
N GLY A 787 10.04 35.06 -43.17
CA GLY A 787 9.39 36.37 -43.03
C GLY A 787 9.73 37.08 -41.71
N SER A 788 10.86 36.74 -41.10
CA SER A 788 11.36 37.30 -39.83
C SER A 788 12.44 38.36 -40.08
N THR A 789 12.79 39.13 -39.05
CA THR A 789 13.89 40.11 -39.13
C THR A 789 15.24 39.39 -39.04
N ASP A 790 16.17 39.70 -39.93
CA ASP A 790 17.54 39.16 -39.88
C ASP A 790 18.24 39.60 -38.59
N THR A 791 18.62 38.62 -37.77
CA THR A 791 19.25 38.86 -36.47
C THR A 791 20.76 39.15 -36.59
N LEU A 792 21.38 38.88 -37.73
CA LEU A 792 22.81 39.09 -37.96
C LEU A 792 23.13 40.26 -38.88
N GLU A 793 22.12 41.03 -39.30
CA GLU A 793 22.28 42.16 -40.20
C GLU A 793 23.18 43.24 -39.57
N GLY A 794 24.20 43.69 -40.34
CA GLY A 794 25.09 44.77 -39.92
C GLY A 794 26.11 44.42 -38.82
N LEU A 795 26.18 43.17 -38.34
CA LEU A 795 27.20 42.75 -37.37
C LEU A 795 28.62 42.90 -37.94
N THR A 796 29.58 43.24 -37.10
CA THR A 796 31.01 43.27 -37.46
C THR A 796 31.79 42.37 -36.52
N PRO A 797 33.02 41.94 -36.84
CA PRO A 797 33.83 41.14 -35.91
C PRO A 797 33.99 41.81 -34.54
N GLN A 798 34.12 43.14 -34.52
CA GLN A 798 34.09 43.93 -33.29
C GLN A 798 32.68 43.97 -32.68
N GLY A 799 31.64 44.26 -33.46
CA GLY A 799 30.25 44.24 -33.00
C GLY A 799 29.84 42.93 -32.31
N LEU A 800 30.31 41.79 -32.81
CA LEU A 800 30.04 40.46 -32.26
C LEU A 800 30.69 40.24 -30.88
N LEU A 801 31.89 40.79 -30.66
CA LEU A 801 32.58 40.76 -29.37
C LEU A 801 31.94 41.70 -28.34
N HIS A 802 31.04 42.59 -28.77
CA HIS A 802 30.52 43.73 -28.00
C HIS A 802 29.01 43.70 -27.79
N GLU A 803 28.34 42.73 -28.38
CA GLU A 803 26.88 42.57 -28.38
C GLU A 803 26.32 42.31 -26.97
N GLY A 804 25.22 43.00 -26.63
CA GLY A 804 24.44 42.72 -25.42
C GLY A 804 25.01 43.25 -24.10
N LEU A 805 26.07 44.05 -24.11
CA LEU A 805 26.61 44.65 -22.88
C LEU A 805 25.81 45.89 -22.42
N PRO A 806 25.52 46.01 -21.10
CA PRO A 806 24.82 47.17 -20.56
C PRO A 806 25.70 48.43 -20.58
N LYS A 807 25.05 49.59 -20.69
CA LYS A 807 25.71 50.90 -20.52
C LYS A 807 25.84 51.23 -19.04
N PHE A 808 27.04 51.62 -18.63
CA PHE A 808 27.39 51.97 -17.26
C PHE A 808 27.56 53.49 -17.13
N HIS A 809 27.38 54.01 -15.92
CA HIS A 809 27.39 55.43 -15.58
C HIS A 809 28.50 55.77 -14.56
N GLY A 810 29.65 55.11 -14.68
CA GLY A 810 30.82 55.34 -13.83
C GLY A 810 30.94 54.38 -12.65
N GLU A 811 30.15 53.31 -12.61
CA GLU A 811 30.20 52.32 -11.53
C GLU A 811 31.54 51.61 -11.47
N TYR A 812 31.99 51.25 -10.27
CA TYR A 812 33.30 50.65 -10.05
C TYR A 812 33.19 49.15 -9.74
N LEU A 813 33.77 48.31 -10.60
CA LEU A 813 33.82 46.86 -10.48
C LEU A 813 35.26 46.39 -10.24
N ILE A 814 35.43 45.49 -9.28
CA ILE A 814 36.68 44.75 -9.11
C ILE A 814 36.52 43.36 -9.73
N VAL A 815 37.48 42.94 -10.56
CA VAL A 815 37.55 41.59 -11.12
C VAL A 815 38.80 40.89 -10.59
N VAL A 816 38.63 39.68 -10.05
CA VAL A 816 39.72 38.85 -9.53
C VAL A 816 39.77 37.54 -10.31
N GLY A 817 40.90 37.25 -10.95
CA GLY A 817 41.14 36.08 -11.78
C GLY A 817 41.14 36.34 -13.28
N GLY A 818 41.22 35.26 -14.04
CA GLY A 818 41.33 35.29 -15.51
C GLY A 818 42.78 35.42 -16.00
N HIS A 819 42.99 35.09 -17.28
CA HIS A 819 44.29 35.17 -17.94
C HIS A 819 44.56 36.59 -18.48
N THR A 820 45.84 36.96 -18.64
CA THR A 820 46.26 38.31 -19.04
C THR A 820 45.63 38.79 -20.36
N GLN A 821 45.40 37.87 -21.32
CA GLN A 821 44.80 38.24 -22.61
C GLN A 821 43.33 38.70 -22.47
N LEU A 822 42.53 38.07 -21.59
CA LEU A 822 41.14 38.47 -21.31
C LEU A 822 41.08 39.88 -20.73
N ARG A 823 41.92 40.15 -19.74
CA ARG A 823 42.07 41.49 -19.16
C ARG A 823 42.44 42.53 -20.22
N SER A 824 43.51 42.29 -20.97
CA SER A 824 44.04 43.27 -21.94
C SER A 824 43.04 43.66 -23.04
N ARG A 825 42.16 42.73 -23.44
CA ARG A 825 41.18 42.94 -24.52
C ARG A 825 39.84 43.48 -24.01
N MET A 826 39.42 43.14 -22.78
CA MET A 826 38.12 43.53 -22.24
C MET A 826 38.13 44.84 -21.45
N VAL A 827 39.24 45.17 -20.76
CA VAL A 827 39.33 46.40 -19.95
C VAL A 827 39.00 47.66 -20.77
N PRO A 828 39.62 47.91 -21.94
CA PRO A 828 39.34 49.14 -22.70
C PRO A 828 37.88 49.24 -23.16
N PHE A 829 37.24 48.09 -23.39
CA PHE A 829 35.88 48.03 -23.89
C PHE A 829 34.85 48.31 -22.79
N LEU A 830 35.00 47.67 -21.63
CA LEU A 830 34.11 47.89 -20.48
C LEU A 830 34.21 49.33 -19.97
N GLU A 831 35.42 49.90 -19.97
CA GLU A 831 35.64 51.31 -19.64
C GLU A 831 34.98 52.27 -20.64
N ALA A 832 35.01 51.95 -21.94
CA ALA A 832 34.32 52.73 -22.96
C ALA A 832 32.78 52.72 -22.81
N GLN A 833 32.22 51.65 -22.22
CA GLN A 833 30.81 51.58 -21.84
C GLN A 833 30.49 52.29 -20.52
N GLY A 834 31.48 52.93 -19.89
CA GLY A 834 31.31 53.74 -18.68
C GLY A 834 31.59 52.99 -17.37
N LEU A 835 32.09 51.75 -17.39
CA LEU A 835 32.41 51.00 -16.18
C LEU A 835 33.85 51.26 -15.73
N ARG A 836 34.07 51.70 -14.49
CA ARG A 836 35.42 51.76 -13.91
C ARG A 836 35.83 50.37 -13.47
N LEU A 837 36.99 49.89 -13.91
CA LEU A 837 37.38 48.49 -13.71
C LEU A 837 38.77 48.37 -13.09
N ASP A 838 38.87 47.64 -11.99
CA ASP A 838 40.16 47.19 -11.46
C ASP A 838 40.27 45.67 -11.58
N TRP A 839 41.20 45.22 -12.43
CA TRP A 839 41.37 43.81 -12.76
C TRP A 839 42.66 43.25 -12.17
N PHE A 840 42.54 42.22 -11.35
CA PHE A 840 43.63 41.46 -10.74
C PHE A 840 43.70 40.06 -11.38
N ASP A 841 44.61 39.87 -12.35
CA ASP A 841 44.80 38.58 -13.03
C ASP A 841 45.67 37.61 -12.21
N ALA A 842 45.67 36.34 -12.62
CA ALA A 842 46.38 35.26 -11.93
C ALA A 842 47.91 35.32 -12.11
N ASP A 843 48.39 35.90 -13.22
CA ASP A 843 49.80 35.87 -13.63
C ASP A 843 50.64 37.02 -13.04
N ALA A 844 50.03 38.17 -12.68
CA ALA A 844 50.81 39.37 -12.31
C ALA A 844 51.23 39.44 -10.82
N ASN A 845 50.75 38.56 -9.93
CA ASN A 845 50.94 38.73 -8.48
C ASN A 845 51.48 37.47 -7.79
N SER A 846 52.80 37.30 -7.81
CA SER A 846 53.54 36.27 -7.07
C SER A 846 53.58 36.49 -5.53
N SER A 847 52.93 37.52 -4.99
CA SER A 847 52.84 37.80 -3.55
C SER A 847 51.38 37.85 -3.06
N GLY A 848 50.77 36.66 -2.85
CA GLY A 848 49.35 36.52 -2.50
C GLY A 848 48.86 37.43 -1.35
N ARG A 849 49.66 37.64 -0.30
CA ARG A 849 49.26 38.52 0.84
C ARG A 849 49.18 40.00 0.48
N GLU A 850 50.08 40.49 -0.37
CA GLU A 850 50.09 41.91 -0.74
C GLU A 850 49.00 42.22 -1.77
N ALA A 851 48.76 41.29 -2.70
CA ALA A 851 47.65 41.35 -3.63
C ALA A 851 46.29 41.32 -2.91
N ILE A 852 46.09 40.40 -1.95
CA ILE A 852 44.88 40.35 -1.11
C ILE A 852 44.67 41.70 -0.40
N ARG A 853 45.71 42.25 0.23
CA ARG A 853 45.62 43.54 0.93
C ARG A 853 45.24 44.70 0.00
N ARG A 854 45.81 44.75 -1.21
CA ARG A 854 45.47 45.77 -2.23
C ARG A 854 44.03 45.64 -2.69
N ILE A 855 43.55 44.41 -2.90
CA ILE A 855 42.17 44.15 -3.31
C ILE A 855 41.22 44.56 -2.18
N GLN A 856 41.44 44.09 -0.95
CA GLN A 856 40.61 44.41 0.23
C GLN A 856 40.49 45.93 0.47
N ASN A 857 41.57 46.69 0.31
CA ASN A 857 41.53 48.16 0.42
C ASN A 857 40.66 48.84 -0.65
N ARG A 858 40.53 48.24 -1.83
CA ARG A 858 39.74 48.78 -2.94
C ARG A 858 38.29 48.34 -2.91
N VAL A 859 38.00 47.17 -2.32
CA VAL A 859 36.64 46.64 -2.12
C VAL A 859 35.75 47.66 -1.39
N GLU A 860 36.30 48.47 -0.48
CA GLU A 860 35.58 49.55 0.19
C GLU A 860 34.89 50.53 -0.78
N ARG A 861 35.54 50.84 -1.91
CA ARG A 861 35.03 51.81 -2.88
C ARG A 861 34.25 51.14 -4.01
N ALA A 862 34.30 49.81 -4.10
CA ALA A 862 33.71 49.05 -5.19
C ALA A 862 32.19 48.97 -5.06
N HIS A 863 31.51 49.11 -6.19
CA HIS A 863 30.08 48.83 -6.31
C HIS A 863 29.81 47.34 -6.53
N GLY A 864 30.82 46.54 -6.90
CA GLY A 864 30.73 45.09 -6.98
C GLY A 864 32.09 44.39 -7.07
N LEU A 865 32.09 43.10 -6.78
CA LEU A 865 33.23 42.20 -6.93
C LEU A 865 32.83 41.00 -7.80
N MET A 866 33.63 40.71 -8.83
CA MET A 866 33.48 39.50 -9.66
C MET A 866 34.72 38.62 -9.52
N ILE A 867 34.50 37.33 -9.25
CA ILE A 867 35.55 36.32 -9.12
C ILE A 867 35.45 35.35 -10.31
N ILE A 868 36.56 35.20 -11.03
CA ILE A 868 36.71 34.27 -12.14
C ILE A 868 37.27 32.94 -11.60
N SER A 869 36.37 32.04 -11.16
CA SER A 869 36.71 30.85 -10.37
C SER A 869 37.58 29.83 -11.10
N SER A 870 37.51 29.78 -12.42
CA SER A 870 38.28 28.86 -13.27
C SER A 870 39.80 29.12 -13.29
N TYR A 871 40.27 30.27 -12.75
CA TYR A 871 41.65 30.73 -12.88
C TYR A 871 42.25 31.28 -11.58
N VAL A 872 41.61 31.08 -10.42
CA VAL A 872 42.12 31.54 -9.11
C VAL A 872 42.11 30.37 -8.14
N GLY A 873 43.26 30.08 -7.52
CA GLY A 873 43.30 29.13 -6.41
C GLY A 873 42.43 29.62 -5.23
N HIS A 874 41.80 28.68 -4.52
CA HIS A 874 40.96 28.98 -3.34
C HIS A 874 41.63 29.94 -2.33
N ASP A 875 42.96 29.97 -2.30
CA ASP A 875 43.80 30.75 -1.38
C ASP A 875 43.67 32.28 -1.51
N VAL A 876 43.28 32.83 -2.67
CA VAL A 876 43.12 34.29 -2.89
C VAL A 876 41.66 34.70 -3.01
N SER A 877 40.82 33.86 -3.63
CA SER A 877 39.42 34.16 -3.88
C SER A 877 38.57 34.19 -2.61
N GLU A 878 38.83 33.26 -1.67
CA GLU A 878 37.99 33.10 -0.49
C GLU A 878 38.17 34.21 0.55
N PRO A 879 39.40 34.65 0.90
CA PRO A 879 39.59 35.78 1.81
C PRO A 879 39.01 37.11 1.27
N VAL A 880 39.05 37.30 -0.04
CA VAL A 880 38.51 38.49 -0.71
C VAL A 880 36.98 38.45 -0.78
N ARG A 881 36.40 37.27 -1.06
CA ARG A 881 34.94 37.05 -1.04
C ARG A 881 34.37 37.38 0.33
N LEU A 882 34.97 36.82 1.39
CA LEU A 882 34.52 37.04 2.77
C LEU A 882 34.56 38.51 3.17
N GLU A 883 35.63 39.25 2.79
CA GLU A 883 35.73 40.69 3.07
C GLU A 883 34.67 41.51 2.32
N ALA A 884 34.40 41.18 1.06
CA ALA A 884 33.39 41.87 0.26
C ALA A 884 31.97 41.61 0.80
N GLU A 885 31.67 40.37 1.18
CA GLU A 885 30.40 40.00 1.82
C GLU A 885 30.22 40.71 3.17
N HIS A 886 31.27 40.77 4.00
CA HIS A 886 31.23 41.47 5.28
C HIS A 886 30.89 42.97 5.11
N ARG A 887 31.37 43.59 4.03
CA ARG A 887 31.10 45.01 3.71
C ARG A 887 29.81 45.24 2.91
N GLY A 888 29.06 44.18 2.61
CA GLY A 888 27.84 44.22 1.81
C GLY A 888 28.07 44.64 0.36
N VAL A 889 29.28 44.45 -0.16
CA VAL A 889 29.59 44.59 -1.58
C VAL A 889 29.07 43.32 -2.28
N PRO A 890 28.24 43.43 -3.32
CA PRO A 890 27.74 42.24 -4.01
C PRO A 890 28.93 41.48 -4.61
N VAL A 891 28.92 40.15 -4.45
CA VAL A 891 29.94 39.26 -4.99
C VAL A 891 29.31 38.33 -6.01
N TYR A 892 29.91 38.24 -7.20
CA TYR A 892 29.54 37.28 -8.21
C TYR A 892 30.70 36.34 -8.50
N ILE A 893 30.51 35.06 -8.21
CA ILE A 893 31.45 34.03 -8.62
C ILE A 893 30.94 33.49 -9.94
N THR A 894 31.75 33.63 -10.99
CA THR A 894 31.44 32.97 -12.25
C THR A 894 31.38 31.46 -12.01
N PRO A 895 30.25 30.80 -12.31
CA PRO A 895 30.17 29.35 -12.20
C PRO A 895 31.20 28.75 -13.15
N GLY A 896 31.79 27.60 -12.80
CA GLY A 896 32.80 26.87 -13.59
C GLY A 896 32.35 26.42 -14.99
N ARG A 897 31.22 26.93 -15.48
CA ARG A 897 30.65 26.84 -16.84
C ARG A 897 30.76 28.16 -17.61
N ALA A 898 31.58 29.12 -17.18
CA ALA A 898 31.82 30.36 -17.92
C ALA A 898 32.71 30.10 -19.15
N ARG A 899 32.09 29.71 -20.26
CA ARG A 899 32.74 29.38 -21.54
C ARG A 899 33.42 30.61 -22.17
N GLY A 900 34.75 30.74 -22.09
CA GLY A 900 35.53 31.78 -22.78
C GLY A 900 35.04 33.23 -22.57
N ILE A 901 35.27 34.10 -23.57
CA ILE A 901 34.78 35.49 -23.56
C ILE A 901 33.25 35.55 -23.45
N THR A 902 32.55 34.62 -24.09
CA THR A 902 31.08 34.51 -24.10
C THR A 902 30.51 34.41 -22.68
N GLY A 903 31.06 33.51 -21.87
CA GLY A 903 30.65 33.31 -20.49
C GLY A 903 30.98 34.50 -19.61
N PHE A 904 32.13 35.14 -19.84
CA PHE A 904 32.50 36.36 -19.12
C PHE A 904 31.53 37.51 -19.40
N LEU A 905 31.18 37.78 -20.65
CA LEU A 905 30.27 38.87 -21.02
C LEU A 905 28.85 38.62 -20.48
N ARG A 906 28.36 37.38 -20.51
CA ARG A 906 27.09 37.00 -19.88
C ARG A 906 27.11 37.25 -18.38
N ALA A 907 28.18 36.82 -17.69
CA ALA A 907 28.33 37.06 -16.26
C ALA A 907 28.34 38.56 -15.92
N VAL A 908 28.99 39.39 -16.76
CA VAL A 908 28.97 40.85 -16.60
C VAL A 908 27.57 41.42 -16.80
N ALA A 909 26.84 40.97 -17.83
CA ALA A 909 25.46 41.41 -18.07
C ALA A 909 24.51 41.03 -16.92
N ASP A 910 24.60 39.78 -16.43
CA ASP A 910 23.79 39.28 -15.31
C ASP A 910 24.11 39.98 -13.99
N PHE A 911 25.38 40.36 -13.79
CA PHE A 911 25.83 41.00 -12.57
C PHE A 911 25.62 42.53 -12.57
N ALA A 912 25.53 43.16 -13.74
CA ALA A 912 25.36 44.60 -13.89
C ALA A 912 24.20 45.19 -13.06
N PRO A 913 23.00 44.58 -12.97
CA PRO A 913 21.92 45.06 -12.10
C PRO A 913 22.31 45.20 -10.62
N GLN A 914 23.17 44.30 -10.10
CA GLN A 914 23.63 44.37 -8.72
C GLN A 914 24.62 45.51 -8.52
N ILE A 915 25.50 45.73 -9.51
CA ILE A 915 26.44 46.86 -9.55
C ILE A 915 25.64 48.18 -9.55
N PHE A 916 24.65 48.32 -10.43
CA PHE A 916 23.78 49.50 -10.49
C PHE A 916 23.04 49.75 -9.16
N LYS A 917 22.48 48.69 -8.56
CA LYS A 917 21.76 48.79 -7.29
C LYS A 917 22.67 49.27 -6.15
N ARG A 918 23.93 48.86 -6.11
CA ARG A 918 24.90 49.32 -5.11
C ARG A 918 25.32 50.76 -5.36
N ALA A 919 25.59 51.13 -6.61
CA ALA A 919 25.94 52.49 -7.00
C ALA A 919 24.83 53.50 -6.68
N LEU A 920 23.57 53.14 -6.92
CA LEU A 920 22.41 53.96 -6.56
C LEU A 920 22.28 54.17 -5.04
N LYS A 921 22.53 53.12 -4.25
CA LYS A 921 22.51 53.21 -2.78
C LYS A 921 23.61 54.11 -2.22
N SER A 922 24.80 54.12 -2.82
CA SER A 922 25.87 55.05 -2.43
C SER A 922 25.56 56.49 -2.82
N SER A 923 24.83 56.73 -3.92
CA SER A 923 24.43 58.09 -4.33
C SER A 923 23.27 58.68 -3.53
N SER A 924 22.51 57.86 -2.79
CA SER A 924 21.37 58.29 -1.96
C SER A 924 21.73 58.54 -0.49
N GLY A 925 23.02 58.50 -0.15
CA GLY A 925 23.53 58.60 1.23
C GLY A 925 24.36 59.85 1.53
N ASP A 926 24.45 60.80 0.60
CA ASP A 926 25.09 62.12 0.79
C ASP A 926 24.06 63.24 0.91
#